data_AF-A0A7S4K3T1-F1
#
_entry.id   AF-A0A7S4K3T1-F1
#
_cell.length_a   1.000
_cell.length_b   1.000
_cell.length_c   1.000
_cell.angle_alpha   90.00
_cell.angle_beta   90.00
_cell.angle_gamma   90.00
#
_symmetry.space_group_name_H-M   'P 1'
#
loop_
_entity.id
_entity.type
_entity.pdbx_description
1 polymer ?
#
loop_
_entity_poly.entity_id
_entity_poly.type
_entity_poly.pdbx_seq_one_letter_code
_entity_poly.pdbx_strand_id
1 'polypeptide(L)'
;MGNCCSCQDLSLSLLQKEENPTPTPSYHSKRESSKSQGKCAYAAVSPESIGLLIHQQNAKQAGRREEEEEEEEAPRSKGPSLKEKLKNASKDDGQSRSSFSSQSQKASLRKDEFDDASEALTSDDFADAQNSCEDKDQVSTRAGSPEPVGGLTEEEIDHESVVLRRDFSRQRESCVLKVPSDEYGSIAAALSAAMSGDVVEVSEGVYRESICIAAADVDIIGIGSINKIVVESTSKPVLVFRAIKGLVRNLTLRQVGGGCECAVEISTGSLVIDRCDISGQSDSVLHITGTHTSPSILNSVIHDSTGAGFLVEGGASPVISGNDIHGHHLDGLVVKEGGNPTVRGNDIHGCKTTGVLVRSGGLGTFEDNNIRCNAISGVIVHDCGNPRFFRNKIIEGMGKGIDVYDRGCGHFEENTISHNTMDGLIIKTGANPIVLNNKIHNNRGNGVYVFEEGQGVLEGNDIYENESSGVVIRSLGNATLRKNKIHNGKKNGIYVYMNGKGVLEANEIYENKMDGVTIKSGGNPSVMSNIIRDGKGKGIFVHEKGRGILEGNDIAGNASVGISVATGADPVVRRNKITGNIGHGIFVDKATGLFEENLIIENSGDGLHARNSGAPEVKSNEIVRNEGHGLHVCREATGSFIANQIHGNRKDGVTIRSGGDPTVGENVIYGNGGQGLNVC
;
A
#
# COMPACT_ATOMS: atom_id res chain seq x y z
N MET A 1 70.60 -22.53 19.64
CA MET A 1 69.60 -22.74 18.57
C MET A 1 68.70 -21.51 18.56
N GLY A 2 68.48 -20.85 17.42
CA GLY A 2 67.57 -19.69 17.34
C GLY A 2 67.81 -18.76 16.15
N ASN A 3 66.83 -17.87 15.96
CA ASN A 3 66.76 -16.67 15.10
C ASN A 3 66.93 -16.79 13.56
N CYS A 4 66.20 -15.87 12.89
CA CYS A 4 66.45 -15.34 11.54
C CYS A 4 66.25 -16.30 10.34
N CYS A 5 66.04 -15.82 9.10
CA CYS A 5 65.34 -14.62 8.58
C CYS A 5 65.18 -14.76 7.05
N SER A 6 64.38 -13.87 6.44
CA SER A 6 64.51 -13.31 5.07
C SER A 6 65.10 -14.14 3.92
N CYS A 7 64.38 -14.15 2.79
CA CYS A 7 65.02 -14.08 1.46
C CYS A 7 64.61 -12.76 0.76
N GLN A 8 65.55 -12.20 0.01
CA GLN A 8 65.39 -11.03 -0.86
C GLN A 8 65.83 -11.40 -2.29
N ASP A 9 65.45 -10.56 -3.25
CA ASP A 9 66.25 -10.06 -4.41
C ASP A 9 65.33 -9.84 -5.64
N LEU A 10 65.34 -8.72 -6.38
CA LEU A 10 66.37 -7.77 -6.89
C LEU A 10 66.93 -8.11 -8.28
N SER A 11 66.62 -7.24 -9.25
CA SER A 11 67.56 -6.77 -10.30
C SER A 11 66.96 -5.59 -11.10
N LEU A 12 67.83 -4.70 -11.59
CA LEU A 12 67.49 -3.59 -12.50
C LEU A 12 67.82 -3.98 -13.96
N SER A 13 67.24 -3.39 -15.00
CA SER A 13 67.56 -2.05 -15.56
C SER A 13 66.75 -1.84 -16.86
N LEU A 14 66.52 -0.64 -17.42
CA LEU A 14 67.46 0.33 -18.02
C LEU A 14 66.84 1.75 -18.17
N LEU A 15 67.57 2.73 -18.73
CA LEU A 15 67.28 4.18 -18.72
C LEU A 15 67.15 4.83 -20.12
N GLN A 16 66.25 5.83 -20.24
CA GLN A 16 66.30 7.07 -21.07
C GLN A 16 65.10 7.97 -20.59
N LYS A 17 65.27 9.22 -20.12
CA LYS A 17 65.48 10.50 -20.85
C LYS A 17 64.40 10.75 -21.94
N GLU A 18 63.66 11.87 -22.03
CA GLU A 18 63.54 13.15 -21.25
C GLU A 18 62.24 13.90 -21.74
N GLU A 19 61.74 15.06 -21.28
CA GLU A 19 62.23 16.12 -20.39
C GLU A 19 61.13 16.72 -19.44
N ASN A 20 60.58 17.93 -19.67
CA ASN A 20 59.78 18.76 -18.72
C ASN A 20 59.10 19.98 -19.44
N PRO A 21 58.35 20.95 -18.82
CA PRO A 21 57.41 20.92 -17.67
C PRO A 21 56.13 21.82 -17.82
N THR A 22 55.33 21.94 -16.74
CA THR A 22 54.45 23.08 -16.33
C THR A 22 53.13 23.42 -17.09
N PRO A 23 52.15 24.13 -16.45
CA PRO A 23 51.81 24.13 -15.01
C PRO A 23 50.29 24.09 -14.70
N THR A 24 49.92 23.59 -13.51
CA THR A 24 48.67 23.95 -12.82
C THR A 24 48.96 24.95 -11.69
N PRO A 25 48.13 26.00 -11.48
CA PRO A 25 48.27 26.89 -10.33
C PRO A 25 47.64 26.27 -9.07
N SER A 26 48.34 26.35 -7.94
CA SER A 26 47.82 26.00 -6.62
C SER A 26 47.24 27.23 -5.92
N TYR A 27 46.37 27.04 -4.92
CA TYR A 27 46.19 28.02 -3.84
C TYR A 27 45.94 27.35 -2.48
N HIS A 28 46.30 28.08 -1.42
CA HIS A 28 46.64 27.54 -0.10
C HIS A 28 45.51 26.88 0.70
N SER A 29 45.88 25.84 1.44
CA SER A 29 45.20 25.43 2.67
C SER A 29 45.68 26.25 3.87
N LYS A 30 44.73 26.63 4.76
CA LYS A 30 45.01 26.90 6.17
C LYS A 30 43.88 26.38 7.06
N ARG A 31 44.31 25.84 8.20
CA ARG A 31 43.60 25.50 9.45
C ARG A 31 42.77 26.69 9.97
N GLU A 32 41.76 26.54 10.85
CA GLU A 32 41.11 25.39 11.50
C GLU A 32 39.78 25.90 12.13
N SER A 33 38.74 25.07 12.21
CA SER A 33 37.80 24.99 13.35
C SER A 33 36.60 24.09 13.01
N SER A 34 35.98 23.50 14.04
CA SER A 34 34.96 22.45 13.90
C SER A 34 33.54 22.95 14.13
N LYS A 35 32.61 22.50 13.28
CA LYS A 35 31.20 22.22 13.63
C LYS A 35 30.55 21.38 12.53
N SER A 36 30.29 20.12 12.83
CA SER A 36 29.62 19.18 11.92
C SER A 36 28.10 19.38 11.96
N GLN A 37 27.55 19.98 10.90
CA GLN A 37 26.13 19.84 10.56
C GLN A 37 26.03 19.05 9.25
N GLY A 38 25.51 17.82 9.34
CA GLY A 38 25.28 16.98 8.17
C GLY A 38 24.11 17.54 7.35
N LYS A 39 24.41 18.20 6.24
CA LYS A 39 23.41 18.54 5.23
C LYS A 39 23.16 17.32 4.35
N CYS A 40 22.08 16.58 4.59
CA CYS A 40 21.54 15.68 3.58
C CYS A 40 21.07 16.52 2.39
N ALA A 41 21.73 16.35 1.23
CA ALA A 41 21.43 17.12 0.04
C ALA A 41 20.16 16.56 -0.63
N TYR A 42 19.18 17.44 -0.88
CA TYR A 42 18.01 17.11 -1.68
C TYR A 42 18.42 16.78 -3.12
N ALA A 43 18.14 15.55 -3.57
CA ALA A 43 18.10 15.23 -4.99
C ALA A 43 16.76 15.76 -5.57
N ALA A 44 16.66 17.09 -5.72
CA ALA A 44 15.44 17.74 -6.17
C ALA A 44 15.15 17.41 -7.64
N VAL A 45 14.12 16.58 -7.89
CA VAL A 45 13.48 16.48 -9.20
C VAL A 45 12.86 17.84 -9.52
N SER A 46 13.21 18.44 -10.67
CA SER A 46 12.74 19.79 -10.99
C SER A 46 11.21 19.81 -11.23
N PRO A 47 10.49 20.87 -10.84
CA PRO A 47 9.07 21.02 -11.15
C PRO A 47 8.77 20.93 -12.65
N GLU A 48 9.71 21.36 -13.49
CA GLU A 48 9.66 21.25 -14.95
C GLU A 48 9.57 19.80 -15.43
N SER A 49 10.24 18.86 -14.74
CA SER A 49 10.20 17.42 -15.06
C SER A 49 8.82 16.82 -14.83
N ILE A 50 8.12 17.25 -13.78
CA ILE A 50 6.75 16.85 -13.47
C ILE A 50 5.76 17.51 -14.46
N GLY A 51 5.96 18.79 -14.76
CA GLY A 51 5.19 19.51 -15.77
C GLY A 51 5.25 18.85 -17.14
N LEU A 52 6.43 18.37 -17.56
CA LEU A 52 6.61 17.65 -18.83
C LEU A 52 5.79 16.35 -18.88
N LEU A 53 5.78 15.58 -17.79
CA LEU A 53 5.05 14.31 -17.70
C LEU A 53 3.53 14.52 -17.82
N ILE A 54 3.00 15.53 -17.11
CA ILE A 54 1.59 15.93 -17.17
C ILE A 54 1.22 16.41 -18.58
N HIS A 55 2.07 17.23 -19.22
CA HIS A 55 1.79 17.70 -20.58
C HIS A 55 1.80 16.57 -21.62
N GLN A 56 2.71 15.60 -21.51
CA GLN A 56 2.77 14.45 -22.40
C GLN A 56 1.60 13.48 -22.20
N GLN A 57 1.09 13.32 -20.97
CA GLN A 57 -0.10 12.52 -20.70
C GLN A 57 -1.38 13.21 -21.19
N ASN A 58 -1.53 14.52 -20.97
CA ASN A 58 -2.67 15.29 -21.48
C ASN A 58 -2.71 15.31 -23.02
N ALA A 59 -1.56 15.45 -23.69
CA ALA A 59 -1.47 15.35 -25.15
C ALA A 59 -1.91 13.96 -25.67
N LYS A 60 -1.55 12.88 -24.97
CA LYS A 60 -1.99 11.51 -25.28
C LYS A 60 -3.48 11.24 -24.99
N GLN A 61 -4.16 12.08 -24.21
CA GLN A 61 -5.61 12.00 -24.01
C GLN A 61 -6.39 12.89 -24.99
N ALA A 62 -5.84 14.06 -25.37
CA ALA A 62 -6.43 14.92 -26.41
C ALA A 62 -6.46 14.20 -27.77
N GLY A 63 -5.31 13.71 -28.25
CA GLY A 63 -5.21 12.97 -29.52
C GLY A 63 -5.85 11.58 -29.52
N ARG A 64 -6.58 11.21 -28.46
CA ARG A 64 -7.45 10.02 -28.39
C ARG A 64 -8.94 10.33 -28.33
N ARG A 65 -9.32 11.59 -28.17
CA ARG A 65 -10.72 12.05 -28.31
C ARG A 65 -11.02 12.49 -29.73
N GLU A 66 -10.02 13.02 -30.44
CA GLU A 66 -10.13 13.41 -31.85
C GLU A 66 -10.24 12.20 -32.81
N GLU A 67 -9.91 10.98 -32.37
CA GLU A 67 -10.12 9.73 -33.13
C GLU A 67 -11.44 8.99 -32.82
N GLU A 68 -12.27 9.48 -31.88
CA GLU A 68 -13.56 8.86 -31.49
C GLU A 68 -14.81 9.72 -31.80
N GLU A 69 -14.66 10.89 -32.45
CA GLU A 69 -15.78 11.78 -32.84
C GLU A 69 -15.99 11.95 -34.38
N GLU A 70 -15.16 11.35 -35.26
CA GLU A 70 -15.35 11.37 -36.73
C GLU A 70 -16.00 10.10 -37.33
N GLU A 71 -17.17 9.66 -36.84
CA GLU A 71 -18.00 8.65 -37.57
C GLU A 71 -19.53 8.88 -37.54
N GLU A 72 -20.03 10.12 -37.43
CA GLU A 72 -21.48 10.39 -37.61
C GLU A 72 -21.84 11.71 -38.33
N GLU A 73 -21.49 11.88 -39.62
CA GLU A 73 -22.29 12.77 -40.49
C GLU A 73 -22.38 12.35 -41.98
N ALA A 74 -23.53 11.78 -42.38
CA ALA A 74 -23.94 11.61 -43.78
C ALA A 74 -25.47 11.76 -43.91
N PRO A 75 -26.00 12.31 -45.02
CA PRO A 75 -27.22 13.11 -44.95
C PRO A 75 -28.56 12.35 -45.00
N ARG A 76 -29.53 12.90 -44.26
CA ARG A 76 -30.93 12.46 -44.25
C ARG A 76 -31.59 12.55 -45.64
N SER A 77 -32.35 11.52 -46.02
CA SER A 77 -33.36 11.63 -47.08
C SER A 77 -34.73 11.09 -46.62
N LYS A 78 -35.76 11.31 -47.44
CA LYS A 78 -37.18 11.35 -47.06
C LYS A 78 -37.74 9.97 -46.61
N GLY A 79 -38.63 9.96 -45.60
CA GLY A 79 -39.36 8.77 -45.12
C GLY A 79 -40.56 8.35 -46.00
N PRO A 80 -41.61 7.64 -45.51
CA PRO A 80 -42.02 7.56 -44.08
C PRO A 80 -42.63 6.22 -43.53
N SER A 81 -42.57 6.07 -42.20
CA SER A 81 -43.62 5.52 -41.30
C SER A 81 -44.00 4.01 -41.28
N LEU A 82 -44.74 3.65 -40.20
CA LEU A 82 -45.41 2.37 -39.88
C LEU A 82 -44.47 1.23 -39.42
N LYS A 83 -44.51 0.74 -38.17
CA LYS A 83 -45.57 0.09 -37.34
C LYS A 83 -45.68 -1.44 -37.55
N GLU A 84 -45.67 -2.16 -36.42
CA GLU A 84 -45.97 -3.60 -36.26
C GLU A 84 -44.98 -4.58 -36.94
N LYS A 85 -44.63 -5.75 -36.38
CA LYS A 85 -45.27 -6.62 -35.38
C LYS A 85 -44.23 -7.27 -34.43
N LEU A 86 -44.67 -7.68 -33.24
CA LEU A 86 -44.09 -8.88 -32.58
C LEU A 86 -44.69 -10.15 -33.21
N LYS A 87 -43.89 -11.22 -33.34
CA LYS A 87 -44.13 -12.55 -32.72
C LYS A 87 -43.32 -13.67 -33.38
N ASN A 88 -42.72 -14.52 -32.53
CA ASN A 88 -42.66 -16.00 -32.57
C ASN A 88 -42.07 -16.72 -33.82
N ALA A 89 -41.65 -17.99 -33.74
CA ALA A 89 -41.00 -18.76 -32.67
C ALA A 89 -40.61 -20.15 -33.23
N SER A 90 -39.48 -20.71 -32.73
CA SER A 90 -39.17 -22.14 -32.56
C SER A 90 -39.08 -23.10 -33.77
N LYS A 91 -38.33 -24.20 -33.53
CA LYS A 91 -38.28 -25.49 -34.28
C LYS A 91 -37.57 -25.50 -35.64
N ASP A 92 -36.87 -26.56 -36.05
CA ASP A 92 -36.36 -27.78 -35.37
C ASP A 92 -35.10 -28.31 -36.12
N ASP A 93 -34.35 -29.22 -35.50
CA ASP A 93 -33.43 -30.29 -36.00
C ASP A 93 -32.83 -30.31 -37.44
N GLY A 94 -31.69 -31.01 -37.63
CA GLY A 94 -31.38 -31.52 -38.99
C GLY A 94 -29.98 -31.94 -39.45
N GLN A 95 -29.07 -32.41 -38.57
CA GLN A 95 -27.86 -33.20 -38.88
C GLN A 95 -27.21 -33.20 -40.32
N SER A 96 -25.94 -32.75 -40.34
CA SER A 96 -24.76 -33.47 -40.87
C SER A 96 -24.25 -33.32 -42.33
N ARG A 97 -22.90 -33.26 -42.43
CA ARG A 97 -22.00 -33.61 -43.57
C ARG A 97 -22.09 -32.75 -44.85
N SER A 98 -20.98 -32.47 -45.57
CA SER A 98 -19.55 -32.68 -45.27
C SER A 98 -18.66 -31.86 -46.22
N SER A 99 -17.45 -31.51 -45.76
CA SER A 99 -16.20 -31.32 -46.55
C SER A 99 -16.23 -30.51 -47.85
N PHE A 100 -15.45 -29.42 -47.89
CA PHE A 100 -14.38 -29.30 -48.90
C PHE A 100 -13.20 -28.48 -48.35
N SER A 101 -12.03 -28.64 -48.96
CA SER A 101 -10.75 -28.10 -48.50
C SER A 101 -10.09 -27.16 -49.52
N SER A 102 -9.40 -26.13 -49.05
CA SER A 102 -8.28 -25.51 -49.77
C SER A 102 -7.24 -24.96 -48.80
N GLN A 103 -5.97 -24.95 -49.20
CA GLN A 103 -4.82 -24.59 -48.37
C GLN A 103 -4.43 -23.12 -48.54
N SER A 104 -3.91 -22.51 -47.47
CA SER A 104 -2.83 -21.52 -47.61
C SER A 104 -1.98 -21.51 -46.33
N GLN A 105 -0.73 -21.98 -46.43
CA GLN A 105 0.28 -21.80 -45.39
C GLN A 105 0.95 -20.43 -45.56
N LYS A 106 1.21 -19.70 -44.48
CA LYS A 106 2.52 -19.06 -44.25
C LYS A 106 2.72 -18.51 -42.83
N ALA A 107 3.97 -18.60 -42.40
CA ALA A 107 4.66 -17.77 -41.41
C ALA A 107 3.97 -17.49 -40.05
N SER A 108 4.44 -18.21 -39.03
CA SER A 108 4.48 -17.74 -37.65
C SER A 108 5.31 -16.45 -37.49
N LEU A 109 4.96 -15.62 -36.51
CA LEU A 109 5.92 -14.97 -35.60
C LEU A 109 5.19 -14.52 -34.31
N ARG A 110 5.95 -14.24 -33.24
CA ARG A 110 5.41 -13.97 -31.89
C ARG A 110 4.92 -12.54 -31.72
N LYS A 111 4.05 -12.32 -30.72
CA LYS A 111 3.79 -11.01 -30.09
C LYS A 111 3.57 -11.19 -28.58
N ASP A 112 4.67 -11.51 -27.89
CA ASP A 112 4.78 -11.48 -26.42
C ASP A 112 5.92 -10.53 -26.07
N GLU A 113 5.72 -9.23 -26.31
CA GLU A 113 6.76 -8.20 -26.18
C GLU A 113 6.11 -6.82 -25.94
N PHE A 114 5.90 -6.47 -24.67
CA PHE A 114 5.71 -5.09 -24.15
C PHE A 114 5.56 -5.16 -22.62
N ASP A 115 6.69 -5.14 -21.89
CA ASP A 115 6.82 -4.70 -20.48
C ASP A 115 8.30 -4.90 -20.03
N ASP A 116 9.22 -4.09 -20.59
CA ASP A 116 10.61 -3.98 -20.08
C ASP A 116 11.20 -2.63 -20.53
N ALA A 117 11.29 -1.64 -19.61
CA ALA A 117 11.79 -0.29 -19.91
C ALA A 117 12.17 0.54 -18.65
N SER A 118 13.08 0.03 -17.80
CA SER A 118 13.85 0.87 -16.85
C SER A 118 15.15 0.16 -16.45
N GLU A 119 16.29 0.79 -16.71
CA GLU A 119 17.61 0.14 -16.66
C GLU A 119 18.23 0.07 -15.25
N ALA A 120 19.33 -0.68 -15.14
CA ALA A 120 20.03 -0.94 -13.89
C ALA A 120 20.87 0.24 -13.38
N LEU A 121 21.00 0.32 -12.06
CA LEU A 121 22.22 0.79 -11.40
C LEU A 121 22.74 -0.31 -10.48
N THR A 122 24.05 -0.46 -10.43
CA THR A 122 24.73 -1.53 -9.70
C THR A 122 24.91 -1.21 -8.21
N SER A 123 24.84 -2.25 -7.39
CA SER A 123 25.28 -2.21 -5.99
C SER A 123 26.79 -1.99 -5.87
N ASP A 124 27.21 -1.26 -4.84
CA ASP A 124 28.42 -1.56 -4.06
C ASP A 124 28.21 -1.03 -2.62
N ASP A 125 28.89 -1.67 -1.66
CA ASP A 125 29.04 -1.33 -0.23
C ASP A 125 27.81 -0.89 0.59
N PHE A 126 27.43 -1.73 1.57
CA PHE A 126 27.50 -1.36 3.01
C PHE A 126 27.37 -2.61 3.90
N ALA A 127 28.23 -2.72 4.91
CA ALA A 127 28.26 -3.79 5.90
C ALA A 127 28.24 -3.24 7.34
N ASP A 128 28.17 -4.15 8.32
CA ASP A 128 28.34 -3.95 9.76
C ASP A 128 27.32 -3.04 10.49
N ALA A 129 26.20 -3.65 10.89
CA ALA A 129 25.34 -3.15 11.98
C ALA A 129 24.56 -4.28 12.71
N GLN A 130 25.24 -5.36 13.14
CA GLN A 130 24.64 -6.39 14.01
C GLN A 130 25.18 -6.28 15.45
N ASN A 131 24.31 -5.97 16.42
CA ASN A 131 24.20 -6.75 17.67
C ASN A 131 23.04 -6.34 18.60
N SER A 132 22.76 -7.24 19.55
CA SER A 132 21.96 -7.06 20.78
C SER A 132 20.49 -6.61 20.63
N CYS A 133 19.61 -7.58 20.40
CA CYS A 133 18.37 -7.77 21.17
C CYS A 133 17.99 -9.26 21.10
N GLU A 134 18.30 -10.02 22.14
CA GLU A 134 17.79 -11.38 22.38
C GLU A 134 17.09 -11.43 23.74
N ASP A 135 16.07 -12.29 23.84
CA ASP A 135 15.19 -12.46 25.00
C ASP A 135 15.95 -12.81 26.29
N LYS A 136 15.34 -12.50 27.45
CA LYS A 136 15.00 -13.53 28.46
C LYS A 136 13.70 -13.20 29.19
N ASP A 137 12.74 -14.09 29.04
CA ASP A 137 11.56 -14.17 29.90
C ASP A 137 11.78 -15.21 31.03
N GLN A 138 10.92 -15.14 32.04
CA GLN A 138 10.62 -16.13 33.10
C GLN A 138 11.16 -15.98 34.54
N VAL A 139 10.19 -15.65 35.42
CA VAL A 139 9.80 -16.37 36.66
C VAL A 139 10.85 -16.63 37.76
N SER A 140 10.65 -15.98 38.92
CA SER A 140 10.65 -16.67 40.22
C SER A 140 9.87 -15.86 41.28
N THR A 141 9.33 -16.54 42.31
CA THR A 141 8.49 -15.95 43.36
C THR A 141 9.21 -15.87 44.71
N ARG A 142 8.94 -14.81 45.49
CA ARG A 142 8.66 -14.93 46.93
C ARG A 142 8.06 -13.67 47.54
N ALA A 143 7.33 -13.85 48.64
CA ALA A 143 6.66 -12.79 49.39
C ALA A 143 7.51 -12.29 50.56
N GLY A 144 7.25 -11.05 51.01
CA GLY A 144 7.80 -10.46 52.23
C GLY A 144 6.91 -9.28 52.66
N SER A 145 6.32 -9.36 53.85
CA SER A 145 5.34 -8.41 54.38
C SER A 145 5.96 -7.35 55.30
N PRO A 146 5.48 -6.10 55.28
CA PRO A 146 5.64 -5.16 56.39
C PRO A 146 4.43 -5.23 57.36
N GLU A 147 4.69 -5.24 58.67
CA GLU A 147 3.67 -4.97 59.71
C GLU A 147 3.80 -3.52 60.25
N PRO A 148 2.74 -2.94 60.84
CA PRO A 148 2.67 -1.52 61.24
C PRO A 148 2.90 -1.30 62.76
N VAL A 149 2.66 -0.03 63.19
CA VAL A 149 2.57 0.59 64.55
C VAL A 149 3.44 1.86 64.55
N GLY A 150 3.05 3.04 65.04
CA GLY A 150 1.82 3.64 65.59
C GLY A 150 2.02 5.18 65.54
N GLY A 151 1.13 6.10 65.93
CA GLY A 151 0.01 6.10 66.87
C GLY A 151 0.18 7.28 67.86
N LEU A 152 -0.91 7.96 68.26
CA LEU A 152 -0.96 9.21 69.09
C LEU A 152 -0.54 10.51 68.33
N THR A 153 -1.07 11.72 68.58
CA THR A 153 -2.32 12.22 69.22
C THR A 153 -2.60 13.66 68.71
N GLU A 154 -3.77 14.23 68.97
CA GLU A 154 -4.11 15.64 68.68
C GLU A 154 -3.65 16.63 69.77
N GLU A 155 -3.89 17.93 69.51
CA GLU A 155 -3.85 19.13 70.39
C GLU A 155 -2.57 20.02 70.42
N GLU A 156 -2.83 21.31 70.74
CA GLU A 156 -1.94 22.45 71.04
C GLU A 156 -0.92 22.97 69.99
N ILE A 157 -1.37 23.93 69.16
CA ILE A 157 -0.69 25.24 69.03
C ILE A 157 -1.78 26.34 69.10
N ASP A 158 -1.58 27.33 69.98
CA ASP A 158 -2.57 28.37 70.32
C ASP A 158 -2.46 29.66 69.47
N HIS A 159 -3.42 30.57 69.64
CA HIS A 159 -3.57 31.84 68.95
C HIS A 159 -2.48 32.88 69.29
N GLU A 160 -1.76 33.39 68.28
CA GLU A 160 -1.52 34.84 68.16
C GLU A 160 -1.12 35.28 66.75
N SER A 161 -2.05 35.94 66.02
CA SER A 161 -1.83 36.91 64.90
C SER A 161 -3.08 37.16 64.03
N VAL A 162 -4.24 37.41 64.65
CA VAL A 162 -5.45 37.82 63.89
C VAL A 162 -5.36 39.31 63.50
N VAL A 163 -4.62 39.64 62.43
CA VAL A 163 -4.92 40.76 61.50
C VAL A 163 -4.24 40.49 60.14
N LEU A 164 -5.00 39.97 59.16
CA LEU A 164 -4.95 40.31 57.70
C LEU A 164 -5.87 39.37 56.87
N ARG A 165 -7.08 39.05 57.37
CA ARG A 165 -8.13 38.41 56.55
C ARG A 165 -9.00 39.46 55.86
N ARG A 166 -8.43 40.08 54.83
CA ARG A 166 -9.00 40.85 53.71
C ARG A 166 -7.85 40.89 52.68
N ASP A 167 -8.04 40.56 51.40
CA ASP A 167 -9.22 40.83 50.60
C ASP A 167 -9.79 39.67 49.78
N PHE A 168 -11.08 39.83 49.48
CA PHE A 168 -11.86 39.30 48.36
C PHE A 168 -11.28 38.18 47.47
N SER A 169 -11.91 37.00 47.60
CA SER A 169 -12.15 36.08 46.48
C SER A 169 -13.16 36.68 45.48
N ARG A 170 -12.83 37.82 44.87
CA ARG A 170 -13.51 38.31 43.66
C ARG A 170 -12.91 37.57 42.47
N GLN A 171 -13.57 36.50 42.03
CA GLN A 171 -13.50 36.17 40.61
C GLN A 171 -14.05 37.39 39.87
N ARG A 172 -13.20 38.05 39.06
CA ARG A 172 -13.65 39.06 38.10
C ARG A 172 -14.58 38.32 37.12
N GLU A 173 -15.79 38.84 36.91
CA GLU A 173 -16.68 38.30 35.89
C GLU A 173 -16.03 38.48 34.52
N SER A 174 -16.03 37.41 33.72
CA SER A 174 -15.51 37.37 32.35
C SER A 174 -16.06 38.52 31.52
N CYS A 175 -15.20 39.44 31.11
CA CYS A 175 -15.60 40.62 30.37
C CYS A 175 -15.70 40.33 28.87
N VAL A 176 -16.64 40.99 28.20
CA VAL A 176 -16.85 40.86 26.76
C VAL A 176 -16.29 42.12 26.07
N LEU A 177 -15.12 41.98 25.44
CA LEU A 177 -14.46 43.03 24.68
C LEU A 177 -14.99 42.99 23.25
N LYS A 178 -15.62 44.08 22.79
CA LYS A 178 -16.26 44.13 21.46
C LYS A 178 -15.36 44.82 20.44
N VAL A 179 -15.25 44.22 19.25
CA VAL A 179 -14.41 44.69 18.15
C VAL A 179 -15.23 44.79 16.86
N PRO A 180 -15.20 45.92 16.12
CA PRO A 180 -14.70 47.21 16.58
C PRO A 180 -15.60 47.81 17.67
N SER A 181 -15.03 48.66 18.51
CA SER A 181 -15.75 49.55 19.43
C SER A 181 -14.99 50.85 19.64
N ASP A 182 -15.59 51.81 20.35
CA ASP A 182 -14.92 53.07 20.74
C ASP A 182 -13.68 52.84 21.62
N GLU A 183 -13.61 51.69 22.31
CA GLU A 183 -12.45 51.27 23.13
C GLU A 183 -11.44 50.42 22.32
N TYR A 184 -11.92 49.53 21.44
CA TYR A 184 -11.08 48.55 20.74
C TYR A 184 -11.28 48.60 19.22
N GLY A 185 -10.39 49.31 18.53
CA GLY A 185 -10.38 49.40 17.06
C GLY A 185 -9.76 48.19 16.34
N SER A 186 -9.18 47.23 17.04
CA SER A 186 -8.58 46.00 16.48
C SER A 186 -8.64 44.83 17.47
N ILE A 187 -8.51 43.61 16.96
CA ILE A 187 -8.53 42.38 17.75
C ILE A 187 -7.28 42.28 18.63
N ALA A 188 -6.09 42.62 18.10
CA ALA A 188 -4.85 42.66 18.88
C ALA A 188 -4.89 43.71 20.01
N ALA A 189 -5.59 44.83 19.83
CA ALA A 189 -5.82 45.81 20.89
C ALA A 189 -6.68 45.24 22.03
N ALA A 190 -7.77 44.51 21.70
CA ALA A 190 -8.58 43.83 22.70
C ALA A 190 -7.79 42.72 23.42
N LEU A 191 -7.08 41.86 22.68
CA LEU A 191 -6.22 40.81 23.25
C LEU A 191 -5.11 41.35 24.17
N SER A 192 -4.63 42.58 23.94
CA SER A 192 -3.64 43.24 24.79
C SER A 192 -4.21 43.78 26.11
N ALA A 193 -5.54 43.91 26.21
CA ALA A 193 -6.25 44.38 27.42
C ALA A 193 -7.01 43.25 28.16
N ALA A 194 -7.26 42.12 27.48
CA ALA A 194 -7.95 40.97 28.03
C ALA A 194 -7.18 40.27 29.16
N MET A 195 -7.92 39.73 30.14
CA MET A 195 -7.40 38.81 31.15
C MET A 195 -7.91 37.38 30.89
N SER A 196 -7.28 36.38 31.51
CA SER A 196 -7.69 34.98 31.32
C SER A 196 -9.16 34.76 31.73
N GLY A 197 -9.96 34.24 30.81
CA GLY A 197 -11.41 34.08 30.94
C GLY A 197 -12.24 35.21 30.31
N ASP A 198 -11.65 36.29 29.82
CA ASP A 198 -12.35 37.30 29.01
C ASP A 198 -12.67 36.75 27.59
N VAL A 199 -13.66 37.36 26.93
CA VAL A 199 -14.14 36.98 25.58
C VAL A 199 -14.04 38.18 24.64
N VAL A 200 -13.48 37.99 23.45
CA VAL A 200 -13.42 38.99 22.38
C VAL A 200 -14.50 38.69 21.34
N GLU A 201 -15.53 39.53 21.27
CA GLU A 201 -16.57 39.47 20.23
C GLU A 201 -16.15 40.28 19.00
N VAL A 202 -16.00 39.62 17.85
CA VAL A 202 -15.53 40.23 16.60
C VAL A 202 -16.68 40.33 15.60
N SER A 203 -17.07 41.55 15.24
CA SER A 203 -18.20 41.82 14.34
C SER A 203 -17.82 41.66 12.85
N GLU A 204 -18.79 41.67 11.94
CA GLU A 204 -18.55 41.69 10.48
C GLU A 204 -17.61 42.86 10.10
N GLY A 205 -16.46 42.54 9.47
CA GLY A 205 -15.35 43.46 9.21
C GLY A 205 -14.12 42.75 8.62
N VAL A 206 -13.17 43.54 8.10
CA VAL A 206 -11.89 43.04 7.55
C VAL A 206 -10.73 43.60 8.38
N TYR A 207 -10.13 42.74 9.20
CA TYR A 207 -9.14 43.06 10.22
C TYR A 207 -7.74 42.73 9.68
N ARG A 208 -6.97 43.77 9.31
CA ARG A 208 -5.66 43.62 8.66
C ARG A 208 -4.54 43.55 9.68
N GLU A 209 -4.53 42.49 10.47
CA GLU A 209 -3.64 42.28 11.61
C GLU A 209 -3.23 40.80 11.78
N SER A 210 -2.24 40.57 12.64
CA SER A 210 -1.75 39.25 13.06
C SER A 210 -2.02 39.13 14.55
N ILE A 211 -2.90 38.20 14.95
CA ILE A 211 -3.37 38.06 16.34
C ILE A 211 -2.54 37.02 17.11
N CYS A 212 -2.27 37.31 18.38
CA CYS A 212 -1.41 36.48 19.23
C CYS A 212 -2.09 36.24 20.58
N ILE A 213 -2.37 34.97 20.89
CA ILE A 213 -2.95 34.55 22.17
C ILE A 213 -1.84 33.86 22.97
N ALA A 214 -1.20 34.60 23.88
CA ALA A 214 0.01 34.14 24.58
C ALA A 214 0.10 34.51 26.07
N ALA A 215 -0.46 35.67 26.48
CA ALA A 215 -0.35 36.15 27.86
C ALA A 215 -1.55 35.76 28.76
N ALA A 216 -2.68 35.39 28.15
CA ALA A 216 -3.93 35.08 28.82
C ALA A 216 -4.69 34.00 28.04
N ASP A 217 -5.49 33.20 28.74
CA ASP A 217 -6.40 32.22 28.13
C ASP A 217 -7.69 32.95 27.72
N VAL A 218 -7.86 33.24 26.43
CA VAL A 218 -8.91 34.14 25.91
C VAL A 218 -9.67 33.48 24.77
N ASP A 219 -10.99 33.69 24.74
CA ASP A 219 -11.87 33.22 23.66
C ASP A 219 -12.14 34.34 22.65
N ILE A 220 -12.06 34.04 21.34
CA ILE A 220 -12.40 34.95 20.23
C ILE A 220 -13.57 34.37 19.45
N ILE A 221 -14.66 35.13 19.35
CA ILE A 221 -15.93 34.68 18.78
C ILE A 221 -16.42 35.68 17.74
N GLY A 222 -16.52 35.23 16.49
CA GLY A 222 -17.15 35.99 15.42
C GLY A 222 -18.67 36.14 15.61
N ILE A 223 -19.17 37.37 15.54
CA ILE A 223 -20.58 37.74 15.65
C ILE A 223 -21.07 38.22 14.28
N GLY A 224 -21.71 37.31 13.53
CA GLY A 224 -22.19 37.57 12.17
C GLY A 224 -21.87 36.42 11.21
N SER A 225 -21.84 36.74 9.92
CA SER A 225 -21.58 35.79 8.83
C SER A 225 -20.06 35.54 8.68
N ILE A 226 -19.60 34.29 8.83
CA ILE A 226 -18.17 33.93 8.79
C ILE A 226 -17.38 34.56 7.63
N ASN A 227 -17.87 34.43 6.39
CA ASN A 227 -17.25 34.98 5.17
C ASN A 227 -17.10 36.53 5.16
N LYS A 228 -17.62 37.24 6.17
CA LYS A 228 -17.48 38.69 6.37
C LYS A 228 -16.67 39.05 7.62
N ILE A 229 -16.22 38.09 8.42
CA ILE A 229 -15.41 38.33 9.63
C ILE A 229 -13.99 37.84 9.31
N VAL A 230 -13.28 38.63 8.50
CA VAL A 230 -12.02 38.24 7.88
C VAL A 230 -10.85 38.87 8.63
N VAL A 231 -10.02 38.04 9.26
CA VAL A 231 -8.70 38.45 9.75
C VAL A 231 -7.68 38.13 8.65
N GLU A 232 -6.83 39.10 8.28
CA GLU A 232 -5.87 38.97 7.18
C GLU A 232 -4.47 39.46 7.56
N SER A 233 -3.47 38.59 7.38
CA SER A 233 -2.05 38.89 7.59
C SER A 233 -1.24 38.68 6.31
N THR A 234 -0.28 39.58 6.03
CA THR A 234 0.42 39.67 4.73
C THR A 234 1.88 39.16 4.73
N SER A 235 2.43 38.80 5.90
CA SER A 235 3.84 38.40 6.06
C SER A 235 4.16 37.69 7.39
N LYS A 236 3.13 37.31 8.14
CA LYS A 236 3.18 36.65 9.45
C LYS A 236 2.03 35.63 9.53
N PRO A 237 2.00 34.70 10.51
CA PRO A 237 0.80 33.92 10.76
C PRO A 237 -0.36 34.88 11.08
N VAL A 238 -1.55 34.60 10.58
CA VAL A 238 -2.75 35.37 10.95
C VAL A 238 -3.12 35.11 12.41
N LEU A 239 -2.85 33.91 12.93
CA LEU A 239 -2.97 33.54 14.34
C LEU A 239 -1.70 32.86 14.86
N VAL A 240 -1.21 33.32 16.01
CA VAL A 240 -0.17 32.64 16.81
C VAL A 240 -0.75 32.28 18.17
N PHE A 241 -0.72 31.00 18.54
CA PHE A 241 -1.22 30.50 19.82
C PHE A 241 -0.09 29.94 20.69
N ARG A 242 0.07 30.53 21.87
CA ARG A 242 1.09 30.16 22.87
C ARG A 242 0.59 30.23 24.32
N ALA A 243 -0.72 30.36 24.53
CA ALA A 243 -1.38 30.30 25.85
C ALA A 243 -1.63 28.84 26.29
N ILE A 244 -2.34 28.63 27.41
CA ILE A 244 -2.70 27.28 27.87
C ILE A 244 -4.00 26.82 27.20
N LYS A 245 -4.99 27.72 27.09
CA LYS A 245 -6.32 27.49 26.51
C LYS A 245 -6.82 28.70 25.73
N GLY A 246 -7.85 28.47 24.94
CA GLY A 246 -8.65 29.50 24.28
C GLY A 246 -9.56 28.88 23.23
N LEU A 247 -10.53 29.65 22.77
CA LEU A 247 -11.42 29.34 21.64
C LEU A 247 -11.18 30.35 20.51
N VAL A 248 -11.20 29.90 19.26
CA VAL A 248 -11.30 30.76 18.08
C VAL A 248 -12.43 30.20 17.21
N ARG A 249 -13.49 30.97 17.01
CA ARG A 249 -14.76 30.45 16.46
C ARG A 249 -15.47 31.42 15.54
N ASN A 250 -16.03 30.93 14.42
CA ASN A 250 -16.81 31.71 13.45
C ASN A 250 -16.03 32.86 12.79
N LEU A 251 -14.75 32.63 12.45
CA LEU A 251 -13.88 33.58 11.75
C LEU A 251 -13.36 33.00 10.42
N THR A 252 -13.15 33.88 9.43
CA THR A 252 -12.26 33.61 8.31
C THR A 252 -10.85 34.10 8.68
N LEU A 253 -9.87 33.20 8.64
CA LEU A 253 -8.46 33.43 8.98
C LEU A 253 -7.61 33.24 7.72
N ARG A 254 -7.16 34.34 7.12
CA ARG A 254 -6.45 34.31 5.84
C ARG A 254 -5.03 34.84 5.93
N GLN A 255 -4.04 34.00 5.63
CA GLN A 255 -2.67 34.46 5.36
C GLN A 255 -2.50 34.66 3.84
N VAL A 256 -1.92 35.79 3.44
CA VAL A 256 -1.61 36.12 2.04
C VAL A 256 -0.16 36.61 1.93
N GLY A 257 0.43 36.52 0.74
CA GLY A 257 1.81 36.94 0.51
C GLY A 257 2.85 36.00 1.11
N GLY A 258 4.11 36.19 0.73
CA GLY A 258 5.23 35.36 1.18
C GLY A 258 5.91 35.87 2.45
N GLY A 259 6.86 35.07 2.95
CA GLY A 259 7.69 35.42 4.12
C GLY A 259 7.25 34.78 5.44
N CYS A 260 6.30 33.83 5.41
CA CYS A 260 5.91 33.06 6.57
C CYS A 260 5.67 31.57 6.23
N GLU A 261 6.01 30.69 7.17
CA GLU A 261 5.97 29.22 7.02
C GLU A 261 4.54 28.65 7.26
N CYS A 262 3.67 29.38 7.98
CA CYS A 262 2.30 28.95 8.27
C CYS A 262 1.30 30.13 8.34
N ALA A 263 0.01 29.82 8.17
CA ALA A 263 -1.07 30.76 8.45
C ALA A 263 -1.44 30.78 9.94
N VAL A 264 -1.46 29.62 10.59
CA VAL A 264 -1.75 29.46 12.02
C VAL A 264 -0.62 28.67 12.68
N GLU A 265 0.05 29.30 13.65
CA GLU A 265 1.09 28.68 14.47
C GLU A 265 0.50 28.25 15.83
N ILE A 266 0.62 26.97 16.18
CA ILE A 266 0.23 26.45 17.51
C ILE A 266 1.42 25.69 18.10
N SER A 267 2.06 26.29 19.12
CA SER A 267 3.34 25.81 19.68
C SER A 267 3.27 25.31 21.13
N THR A 268 2.10 25.39 21.78
CA THR A 268 1.81 24.82 23.10
C THR A 268 0.29 24.81 23.36
N GLY A 269 -0.16 24.07 24.37
CA GLY A 269 -1.52 24.19 24.94
C GLY A 269 -2.63 23.54 24.11
N SER A 270 -3.86 23.85 24.48
CA SER A 270 -5.09 23.23 23.95
C SER A 270 -6.06 24.30 23.43
N LEU A 271 -5.69 24.97 22.33
CA LEU A 271 -6.59 25.85 21.57
C LEU A 271 -7.75 25.04 20.96
N VAL A 272 -8.97 25.56 21.02
CA VAL A 272 -10.10 25.07 20.22
C VAL A 272 -10.32 25.99 19.01
N ILE A 273 -10.30 25.44 17.81
CA ILE A 273 -10.74 26.10 16.57
C ILE A 273 -12.04 25.42 16.15
N ASP A 274 -13.14 26.15 16.02
CA ASP A 274 -14.47 25.60 15.75
C ASP A 274 -15.24 26.44 14.72
N ARG A 275 -15.73 25.83 13.64
CA ARG A 275 -16.42 26.54 12.53
C ARG A 275 -15.63 27.77 12.07
N CYS A 276 -14.40 27.55 11.63
CA CYS A 276 -13.56 28.57 10.99
C CYS A 276 -13.34 28.24 9.51
N ASP A 277 -12.94 29.24 8.75
CA ASP A 277 -12.52 29.19 7.35
C ASP A 277 -11.06 29.63 7.34
N ILE A 278 -10.13 28.77 6.89
CA ILE A 278 -8.69 28.99 7.07
C ILE A 278 -7.92 28.69 5.78
N SER A 279 -7.18 29.68 5.30
CA SER A 279 -6.36 29.58 4.09
C SER A 279 -5.04 30.36 4.21
N GLY A 280 -4.02 29.97 3.44
CA GLY A 280 -2.67 30.50 3.63
C GLY A 280 -1.72 30.31 2.45
N GLN A 281 -1.15 31.41 1.94
CA GLN A 281 -0.09 31.42 0.91
C GLN A 281 1.29 31.08 1.49
N SER A 282 1.34 30.04 2.32
CA SER A 282 2.45 29.59 3.14
C SER A 282 2.69 28.07 3.01
N ASP A 283 3.83 27.60 3.52
CA ASP A 283 4.26 26.18 3.41
C ASP A 283 3.35 25.20 4.18
N SER A 284 2.53 25.71 5.11
CA SER A 284 1.37 25.04 5.69
C SER A 284 0.23 26.03 5.93
N VAL A 285 -1.01 25.57 6.08
CA VAL A 285 -2.07 26.41 6.66
C VAL A 285 -1.97 26.38 8.18
N LEU A 286 -2.00 25.19 8.80
CA LEU A 286 -1.82 25.02 10.25
C LEU A 286 -0.52 24.27 10.55
N HIS A 287 0.35 24.88 11.35
CA HIS A 287 1.56 24.26 11.89
C HIS A 287 1.40 24.03 13.38
N ILE A 288 1.45 22.76 13.79
CA ILE A 288 1.17 22.31 15.15
C ILE A 288 2.38 21.52 15.66
N THR A 289 3.08 22.07 16.65
CA THR A 289 4.38 21.56 17.10
C THR A 289 4.50 21.54 18.63
N GLY A 290 5.28 20.60 19.17
CA GLY A 290 5.61 20.49 20.59
C GLY A 290 4.83 19.42 21.37
N THR A 291 5.52 18.74 22.29
CA THR A 291 5.01 17.58 23.06
C THR A 291 3.87 17.87 24.03
N HIS A 292 3.56 19.15 24.28
CA HIS A 292 2.48 19.59 25.17
C HIS A 292 1.35 20.31 24.38
N THR A 293 1.33 20.12 23.07
CA THR A 293 0.43 20.83 22.13
C THR A 293 -0.67 19.87 21.67
N SER A 294 -1.92 20.17 22.07
CA SER A 294 -3.10 19.33 21.86
C SER A 294 -4.35 20.15 21.50
N PRO A 295 -4.31 20.99 20.44
CA PRO A 295 -5.47 21.76 20.01
C PRO A 295 -6.55 20.86 19.40
N SER A 296 -7.79 21.34 19.41
CA SER A 296 -8.93 20.70 18.74
C SER A 296 -9.39 21.56 17.57
N ILE A 297 -9.26 21.07 16.34
CA ILE A 297 -9.69 21.74 15.11
C ILE A 297 -10.94 21.03 14.59
N LEU A 298 -12.07 21.74 14.63
CA LEU A 298 -13.41 21.16 14.57
C LEU A 298 -14.28 21.90 13.53
N ASN A 299 -15.08 21.14 12.77
CA ASN A 299 -16.17 21.67 11.94
C ASN A 299 -15.75 22.80 10.98
N SER A 300 -14.49 22.86 10.57
CA SER A 300 -13.87 23.99 9.86
C SER A 300 -13.51 23.64 8.42
N VAL A 301 -13.33 24.65 7.58
CA VAL A 301 -12.78 24.50 6.22
C VAL A 301 -11.33 24.94 6.24
N ILE A 302 -10.42 24.06 5.81
CA ILE A 302 -9.00 24.31 5.69
C ILE A 302 -8.64 24.13 4.21
N HIS A 303 -8.22 25.20 3.54
CA HIS A 303 -8.07 25.16 2.09
C HIS A 303 -6.96 26.07 1.54
N ASP A 304 -6.64 25.86 0.26
CA ASP A 304 -5.77 26.71 -0.57
C ASP A 304 -4.45 27.15 0.09
N SER A 305 -3.40 26.34 -0.11
CA SER A 305 -2.04 26.68 0.31
C SER A 305 -0.95 26.35 -0.71
N THR A 306 0.20 27.02 -0.58
CA THR A 306 1.38 26.77 -1.43
C THR A 306 2.18 25.54 -0.99
N GLY A 307 2.03 25.11 0.27
CA GLY A 307 2.48 23.80 0.75
C GLY A 307 1.32 22.91 1.19
N ALA A 308 1.36 22.45 2.44
CA ALA A 308 0.39 21.51 3.00
C ALA A 308 -0.85 22.19 3.62
N GLY A 309 -1.89 21.43 3.93
CA GLY A 309 -3.00 21.89 4.79
C GLY A 309 -2.55 21.95 6.25
N PHE A 310 -2.29 20.78 6.83
CA PHE A 310 -1.77 20.63 8.19
C PHE A 310 -0.34 20.10 8.20
N LEU A 311 0.48 20.62 9.12
CA LEU A 311 1.79 20.08 9.50
C LEU A 311 1.80 19.78 11.00
N VAL A 312 1.87 18.50 11.37
CA VAL A 312 1.88 18.03 12.76
C VAL A 312 3.21 17.36 13.08
N GLU A 313 3.95 17.90 14.05
CA GLU A 313 5.33 17.50 14.34
C GLU A 313 5.73 17.71 15.80
N GLY A 314 6.99 17.36 16.14
CA GLY A 314 7.57 17.65 17.46
C GLY A 314 6.83 17.01 18.64
N GLY A 315 6.17 15.87 18.41
CA GLY A 315 5.32 15.18 19.39
C GLY A 315 3.94 15.80 19.64
N ALA A 316 3.48 16.76 18.83
CA ALA A 316 2.14 17.33 18.97
C ALA A 316 1.02 16.31 18.72
N SER A 317 -0.08 16.45 19.47
CA SER A 317 -1.22 15.51 19.47
C SER A 317 -2.58 16.21 19.33
N PRO A 318 -2.83 16.90 18.18
CA PRO A 318 -4.09 17.58 17.94
C PRO A 318 -5.25 16.62 17.67
N VAL A 319 -6.47 17.07 17.97
CA VAL A 319 -7.71 16.45 17.50
C VAL A 319 -8.19 17.20 16.27
N ILE A 320 -8.39 16.51 15.15
CA ILE A 320 -8.85 17.09 13.88
C ILE A 320 -10.13 16.36 13.49
N SER A 321 -11.30 16.98 13.64
CA SER A 321 -12.58 16.30 13.44
C SER A 321 -13.67 17.10 12.71
N GLY A 322 -14.35 16.45 11.76
CA GLY A 322 -15.49 17.04 11.04
C GLY A 322 -15.12 18.19 10.10
N ASN A 323 -13.85 18.28 9.68
CA ASN A 323 -13.37 19.35 8.81
C ASN A 323 -13.44 18.95 7.33
N ASP A 324 -13.45 19.96 6.47
CA ASP A 324 -13.23 19.86 5.02
C ASP A 324 -11.81 20.38 4.73
N ILE A 325 -10.95 19.55 4.11
CA ILE A 325 -9.51 19.80 3.95
C ILE A 325 -9.13 19.63 2.48
N HIS A 326 -8.90 20.74 1.75
CA HIS A 326 -8.84 20.67 0.28
C HIS A 326 -8.00 21.73 -0.48
N GLY A 327 -7.65 21.41 -1.73
CA GLY A 327 -7.04 22.36 -2.67
C GLY A 327 -5.56 22.69 -2.44
N HIS A 328 -4.92 22.08 -1.44
CA HIS A 328 -3.51 22.27 -1.09
C HIS A 328 -2.57 21.89 -2.26
N HIS A 329 -1.49 22.67 -2.43
CA HIS A 329 -0.51 22.44 -3.50
C HIS A 329 0.40 21.25 -3.21
N LEU A 330 0.57 20.89 -1.93
CA LEU A 330 1.16 19.62 -1.51
C LEU A 330 0.06 18.76 -0.84
N ASP A 331 0.34 18.25 0.36
CA ASP A 331 -0.48 17.23 1.03
C ASP A 331 -1.55 17.86 1.94
N GLY A 332 -2.71 17.19 2.10
CA GLY A 332 -3.77 17.66 2.99
C GLY A 332 -3.34 17.69 4.46
N LEU A 333 -2.67 16.63 4.92
CA LEU A 333 -2.11 16.52 6.27
C LEU A 333 -0.78 15.78 6.24
N VAL A 334 0.27 16.43 6.77
CA VAL A 334 1.60 15.86 6.99
C VAL A 334 1.81 15.60 8.48
N VAL A 335 2.26 14.39 8.82
CA VAL A 335 2.63 14.00 10.19
C VAL A 335 4.09 13.50 10.20
N LYS A 336 4.94 14.09 11.04
CA LYS A 336 6.34 13.69 11.19
C LYS A 336 6.87 13.82 12.61
N GLU A 337 8.08 13.31 12.88
CA GLU A 337 8.86 13.63 14.08
C GLU A 337 8.07 13.41 15.39
N GLY A 338 7.47 12.22 15.52
CA GLY A 338 6.68 11.82 16.67
C GLY A 338 5.30 12.48 16.80
N GLY A 339 4.90 13.36 15.87
CA GLY A 339 3.55 13.90 15.80
C GLY A 339 2.50 12.79 15.77
N ASN A 340 1.42 12.93 16.54
CA ASN A 340 0.45 11.87 16.83
C ASN A 340 -0.99 12.41 16.88
N PRO A 341 -1.56 12.86 15.75
CA PRO A 341 -2.90 13.44 15.71
C PRO A 341 -4.00 12.37 15.83
N THR A 342 -5.15 12.76 16.38
CA THR A 342 -6.40 11.98 16.28
C THR A 342 -7.29 12.63 15.22
N VAL A 343 -7.45 11.97 14.07
CA VAL A 343 -8.09 12.52 12.86
C VAL A 343 -9.38 11.74 12.59
N ARG A 344 -10.54 12.37 12.80
CA ARG A 344 -11.83 11.66 12.85
C ARG A 344 -12.95 12.31 12.01
N GLY A 345 -13.46 11.57 11.03
CA GLY A 345 -14.63 11.97 10.24
C GLY A 345 -14.47 13.26 9.44
N ASN A 346 -13.28 13.51 8.88
CA ASN A 346 -12.99 14.62 7.97
C ASN A 346 -13.14 14.19 6.50
N ASP A 347 -13.33 15.13 5.58
CA ASP A 347 -13.20 14.93 4.14
C ASP A 347 -11.89 15.58 3.65
N ILE A 348 -10.99 14.80 3.04
CA ILE A 348 -9.63 15.21 2.67
C ILE A 348 -9.44 14.98 1.17
N HIS A 349 -9.51 16.04 0.37
CA HIS A 349 -9.68 15.90 -1.08
C HIS A 349 -9.05 16.98 -1.95
N GLY A 350 -8.85 16.67 -3.24
CA GLY A 350 -8.37 17.62 -4.24
C GLY A 350 -6.95 18.17 -3.97
N CYS A 351 -6.17 17.52 -3.11
CA CYS A 351 -4.78 17.90 -2.82
C CYS A 351 -3.87 17.44 -3.98
N LYS A 352 -2.92 18.29 -4.38
CA LYS A 352 -2.09 18.06 -5.59
C LYS A 352 -0.96 17.05 -5.39
N THR A 353 -0.75 16.55 -4.18
CA THR A 353 0.07 15.36 -3.93
C THR A 353 -0.73 14.29 -3.18
N THR A 354 -0.78 14.33 -1.85
CA THR A 354 -1.34 13.26 -1.00
C THR A 354 -2.53 13.75 -0.17
N GLY A 355 -3.48 12.87 0.16
CA GLY A 355 -4.45 13.17 1.22
C GLY A 355 -3.77 13.24 2.59
N VAL A 356 -3.13 12.14 3.00
CA VAL A 356 -2.37 12.05 4.25
C VAL A 356 -0.97 11.48 4.02
N LEU A 357 0.06 12.18 4.50
CA LEU A 357 1.47 11.77 4.47
C LEU A 357 1.99 11.58 5.90
N VAL A 358 2.43 10.37 6.24
CA VAL A 358 3.04 10.06 7.55
C VAL A 358 4.49 9.61 7.34
N ARG A 359 5.46 10.31 7.92
CA ARG A 359 6.89 10.01 7.70
C ARG A 359 7.79 10.28 8.90
N SER A 360 9.05 9.88 8.84
CA SER A 360 10.11 10.23 9.81
C SER A 360 9.68 10.01 11.27
N GLY A 361 9.21 8.79 11.56
CA GLY A 361 8.69 8.41 12.88
C GLY A 361 7.35 9.08 13.29
N GLY A 362 6.61 9.66 12.34
CA GLY A 362 5.24 10.15 12.56
C GLY A 362 4.26 9.02 12.89
N LEU A 363 3.27 9.33 13.72
CA LEU A 363 2.26 8.40 14.22
C LEU A 363 0.85 8.89 13.78
N GLY A 364 -0.16 8.76 14.66
CA GLY A 364 -1.52 9.23 14.44
C GLY A 364 -2.54 8.12 14.31
N THR A 365 -3.79 8.44 14.67
CA THR A 365 -4.96 7.56 14.55
C THR A 365 -6.01 8.23 13.67
N PHE A 366 -6.40 7.53 12.60
CA PHE A 366 -7.27 8.01 11.54
C PHE A 366 -8.54 7.15 11.53
N GLU A 367 -9.68 7.72 11.92
CA GLU A 367 -10.96 6.99 12.04
C GLU A 367 -12.09 7.60 11.20
N ASP A 368 -12.84 6.74 10.51
CA ASP A 368 -14.09 7.10 9.81
C ASP A 368 -13.95 8.27 8.80
N ASN A 369 -12.73 8.60 8.33
CA ASN A 369 -12.50 9.71 7.39
C ASN A 369 -12.80 9.31 5.94
N ASN A 370 -13.02 10.32 5.11
CA ASN A 370 -13.13 10.20 3.66
C ASN A 370 -11.91 10.87 3.01
N ILE A 371 -11.08 10.11 2.32
CA ILE A 371 -9.84 10.56 1.68
C ILE A 371 -9.99 10.28 0.19
N ARG A 372 -10.19 11.31 -0.63
CA ARG A 372 -10.63 11.13 -2.02
C ARG A 372 -10.06 12.12 -3.02
N CYS A 373 -10.06 11.78 -4.30
CA CYS A 373 -9.73 12.69 -5.41
C CYS A 373 -8.33 13.36 -5.31
N ASN A 374 -7.40 12.80 -4.53
CA ASN A 374 -6.04 13.32 -4.35
C ASN A 374 -5.12 12.83 -5.48
N ALA A 375 -4.12 13.65 -5.86
CA ALA A 375 -3.48 13.51 -7.16
C ALA A 375 -2.49 12.33 -7.31
N ILE A 376 -1.70 12.03 -6.27
CA ILE A 376 -0.62 11.03 -6.31
C ILE A 376 -0.95 9.79 -5.46
N SER A 377 -1.50 10.00 -4.26
CA SER A 377 -2.01 8.91 -3.41
C SER A 377 -3.09 9.41 -2.45
N GLY A 378 -3.97 8.52 -2.00
CA GLY A 378 -4.82 8.78 -0.83
C GLY A 378 -3.98 8.90 0.44
N VAL A 379 -3.17 7.88 0.71
CA VAL A 379 -2.26 7.81 1.87
C VAL A 379 -0.83 7.45 1.42
N ILE A 380 0.17 8.05 2.07
CA ILE A 380 1.57 7.62 2.00
C ILE A 380 2.10 7.41 3.42
N VAL A 381 2.80 6.30 3.65
CA VAL A 381 3.58 6.08 4.88
C VAL A 381 5.00 5.64 4.55
N HIS A 382 6.00 6.39 5.02
CA HIS A 382 7.40 6.03 4.78
C HIS A 382 8.35 6.44 5.91
N ASP A 383 9.64 6.16 5.78
CA ASP A 383 10.71 6.59 6.71
C ASP A 383 10.36 6.28 8.18
N CYS A 384 10.10 5.01 8.46
CA CYS A 384 9.69 4.50 9.77
C CYS A 384 8.43 5.15 10.39
N GLY A 385 7.58 5.83 9.62
CA GLY A 385 6.24 6.24 10.05
C GLY A 385 5.36 5.04 10.40
N ASN A 386 4.44 5.19 11.37
CA ASN A 386 3.62 4.10 11.89
C ASN A 386 2.22 4.57 12.40
N PRO A 387 1.30 4.94 11.49
CA PRO A 387 -0.06 5.36 11.84
C PRO A 387 -1.05 4.18 11.93
N ARG A 388 -2.20 4.41 12.58
CA ARG A 388 -3.36 3.50 12.54
C ARG A 388 -4.50 4.10 11.72
N PHE A 389 -4.97 3.39 10.69
CA PHE A 389 -6.13 3.74 9.86
C PHE A 389 -7.25 2.74 10.09
N PHE A 390 -8.39 3.19 10.61
CA PHE A 390 -9.54 2.37 10.96
C PHE A 390 -10.84 2.87 10.29
N ARG A 391 -11.52 2.02 9.50
CA ARG A 391 -12.78 2.31 8.79
C ARG A 391 -12.80 3.54 7.88
N ASN A 392 -11.66 3.99 7.36
CA ASN A 392 -11.60 5.11 6.42
C ASN A 392 -12.02 4.66 5.02
N LYS A 393 -12.48 5.63 4.20
CA LYS A 393 -12.63 5.48 2.75
C LYS A 393 -11.43 6.14 2.08
N ILE A 394 -10.71 5.40 1.26
CA ILE A 394 -9.52 5.85 0.52
C ILE A 394 -9.80 5.58 -0.96
N ILE A 395 -10.50 6.53 -1.59
CA ILE A 395 -11.26 6.28 -2.81
C ILE A 395 -11.04 7.32 -3.91
N GLU A 396 -11.27 6.94 -5.17
CA GLU A 396 -11.31 7.88 -6.31
C GLU A 396 -10.02 8.72 -6.49
N GLY A 397 -8.88 8.24 -5.98
CA GLY A 397 -7.58 8.89 -6.11
C GLY A 397 -7.06 8.84 -7.55
N MET A 398 -6.44 9.92 -8.00
CA MET A 398 -5.85 10.02 -9.35
C MET A 398 -4.47 9.36 -9.47
N GLY A 399 -4.01 8.73 -8.38
CA GLY A 399 -2.90 7.78 -8.36
C GLY A 399 -3.25 6.54 -7.53
N LYS A 400 -2.50 6.28 -6.47
CA LYS A 400 -2.61 5.08 -5.62
C LYS A 400 -3.67 5.26 -4.52
N GLY A 401 -4.17 4.17 -3.95
CA GLY A 401 -4.89 4.22 -2.68
C GLY A 401 -3.93 4.49 -1.51
N ILE A 402 -3.02 3.56 -1.27
CA ILE A 402 -2.02 3.59 -0.19
C ILE A 402 -0.64 3.19 -0.76
N ASP A 403 0.42 3.93 -0.42
CA ASP A 403 1.82 3.58 -0.72
C ASP A 403 2.64 3.50 0.57
N VAL A 404 3.22 2.34 0.88
CA VAL A 404 4.04 2.10 2.08
C VAL A 404 5.47 1.71 1.68
N TYR A 405 6.46 2.51 2.07
CA TYR A 405 7.86 2.32 1.64
C TYR A 405 8.89 2.81 2.67
N ASP A 406 10.20 2.69 2.39
CA ASP A 406 11.32 3.06 3.27
C ASP A 406 11.16 2.61 4.74
N ARG A 407 10.96 1.30 4.97
CA ARG A 407 10.65 0.71 6.29
C ARG A 407 9.39 1.30 6.96
N GLY A 408 8.46 1.84 6.18
CA GLY A 408 7.16 2.28 6.65
C GLY A 408 6.40 1.13 7.30
N CYS A 409 5.84 1.41 8.48
CA CYS A 409 4.94 0.54 9.21
C CYS A 409 3.52 1.15 9.15
N GLY A 410 2.55 0.48 9.76
CA GLY A 410 1.20 1.01 9.90
C GLY A 410 0.18 -0.09 10.06
N HIS A 411 -0.97 0.25 10.65
CA HIS A 411 -2.07 -0.67 10.91
C HIS A 411 -3.33 -0.21 10.18
N PHE A 412 -3.68 -0.90 9.10
CA PHE A 412 -4.82 -0.60 8.24
C PHE A 412 -5.93 -1.62 8.50
N GLU A 413 -7.03 -1.20 9.12
CA GLU A 413 -8.10 -2.07 9.61
C GLU A 413 -9.49 -1.61 9.14
N GLU A 414 -10.30 -2.51 8.59
CA GLU A 414 -11.68 -2.26 8.12
C GLU A 414 -11.85 -1.12 7.09
N ASN A 415 -10.78 -0.64 6.44
CA ASN A 415 -10.85 0.45 5.47
C ASN A 415 -11.43 -0.02 4.12
N THR A 416 -11.99 0.91 3.35
CA THR A 416 -12.42 0.70 1.97
C THR A 416 -11.49 1.45 1.01
N ILE A 417 -10.77 0.71 0.17
CA ILE A 417 -9.72 1.21 -0.73
C ILE A 417 -10.14 0.89 -2.18
N SER A 418 -10.74 1.85 -2.89
CA SER A 418 -11.38 1.57 -4.17
C SER A 418 -11.42 2.70 -5.19
N HIS A 419 -11.62 2.35 -6.47
CA HIS A 419 -11.76 3.30 -7.58
C HIS A 419 -10.54 4.20 -7.83
N ASN A 420 -9.36 3.86 -7.29
CA ASN A 420 -8.11 4.57 -7.55
C ASN A 420 -7.57 4.22 -8.95
N THR A 421 -6.88 5.16 -9.61
CA THR A 421 -6.38 4.99 -10.99
C THR A 421 -5.11 4.14 -11.12
N MET A 422 -4.45 3.83 -10.00
CA MET A 422 -3.34 2.87 -9.91
C MET A 422 -3.72 1.72 -8.95
N ASP A 423 -2.74 1.10 -8.31
CA ASP A 423 -2.94 0.03 -7.32
C ASP A 423 -3.67 0.52 -6.06
N GLY A 424 -4.44 -0.37 -5.44
CA GLY A 424 -5.11 -0.10 -4.16
C GLY A 424 -4.11 0.08 -3.02
N LEU A 425 -3.21 -0.88 -2.84
CA LEU A 425 -2.14 -0.86 -1.84
C LEU A 425 -0.79 -1.26 -2.45
N ILE A 426 0.24 -0.44 -2.24
CA ILE A 426 1.64 -0.75 -2.55
C ILE A 426 2.43 -0.95 -1.25
N ILE A 427 3.27 -1.99 -1.21
CA ILE A 427 4.23 -2.24 -0.13
C ILE A 427 5.60 -2.51 -0.75
N LYS A 428 6.60 -1.69 -0.43
CA LYS A 428 7.95 -1.80 -1.03
C LYS A 428 9.08 -1.35 -0.11
N THR A 429 10.32 -1.52 -0.56
CA THR A 429 11.54 -0.94 0.05
C THR A 429 11.63 -1.24 1.56
N GLY A 430 11.45 -2.52 1.92
CA GLY A 430 11.50 -3.01 3.30
C GLY A 430 10.33 -2.60 4.21
N ALA A 431 9.26 -1.99 3.69
CA ALA A 431 8.05 -1.70 4.46
C ALA A 431 7.33 -2.97 4.98
N ASN A 432 6.68 -2.86 6.13
CA ASN A 432 6.03 -3.99 6.81
C ASN A 432 4.71 -3.61 7.52
N PRO A 433 3.66 -3.21 6.79
CA PRO A 433 2.37 -2.86 7.37
C PRO A 433 1.53 -4.08 7.77
N ILE A 434 0.63 -3.88 8.73
CA ILE A 434 -0.43 -4.81 9.13
C ILE A 434 -1.73 -4.36 8.47
N VAL A 435 -2.41 -5.27 7.78
CA VAL A 435 -3.54 -4.97 6.90
C VAL A 435 -4.66 -5.99 7.15
N LEU A 436 -5.68 -5.60 7.92
CA LEU A 436 -6.71 -6.49 8.46
C LEU A 436 -8.13 -6.12 8.00
N ASN A 437 -8.89 -7.10 7.51
CA ASN A 437 -10.33 -6.96 7.23
C ASN A 437 -10.73 -5.80 6.28
N ASN A 438 -9.79 -5.29 5.45
CA ASN A 438 -10.05 -4.19 4.51
C ASN A 438 -10.74 -4.70 3.25
N LYS A 439 -11.44 -3.81 2.54
CA LYS A 439 -11.98 -4.04 1.20
C LYS A 439 -11.15 -3.32 0.16
N ILE A 440 -10.56 -4.04 -0.79
CA ILE A 440 -9.61 -3.49 -1.77
C ILE A 440 -10.10 -3.82 -3.18
N HIS A 441 -10.88 -2.91 -3.79
CA HIS A 441 -11.71 -3.26 -4.94
C HIS A 441 -11.86 -2.19 -6.02
N ASN A 442 -12.20 -2.60 -7.25
CA ASN A 442 -12.42 -1.71 -8.41
C ASN A 442 -11.29 -0.69 -8.69
N ASN A 443 -10.05 -0.93 -8.23
CA ASN A 443 -8.88 -0.11 -8.57
C ASN A 443 -8.37 -0.49 -9.96
N ARG A 444 -7.81 0.47 -10.72
CA ARG A 444 -7.32 0.21 -12.10
C ARG A 444 -5.99 -0.53 -12.15
N GLY A 445 -5.20 -0.47 -11.08
CA GLY A 445 -4.00 -1.29 -10.90
C GLY A 445 -4.33 -2.68 -10.38
N ASN A 446 -3.41 -3.24 -9.60
CA ASN A 446 -3.65 -4.44 -8.80
C ASN A 446 -4.42 -4.07 -7.52
N GLY A 447 -5.01 -5.05 -6.84
CA GLY A 447 -5.52 -4.82 -5.49
C GLY A 447 -4.37 -4.50 -4.53
N VAL A 448 -3.39 -5.41 -4.46
CA VAL A 448 -2.16 -5.25 -3.67
C VAL A 448 -0.94 -5.52 -4.53
N TYR A 449 0.12 -4.72 -4.37
CA TYR A 449 1.39 -4.88 -5.07
C TYR A 449 2.58 -4.81 -4.10
N VAL A 450 3.30 -5.92 -3.96
CA VAL A 450 4.44 -6.09 -3.04
C VAL A 450 5.72 -6.29 -3.85
N PHE A 451 6.73 -5.43 -3.67
CA PHE A 451 8.01 -5.53 -4.39
C PHE A 451 9.19 -4.92 -3.63
N GLU A 452 10.42 -5.02 -4.14
CA GLU A 452 11.63 -4.42 -3.54
C GLU A 452 11.77 -4.75 -2.03
N GLU A 453 11.77 -6.04 -1.71
CA GLU A 453 11.83 -6.55 -0.32
C GLU A 453 10.69 -6.07 0.61
N GLY A 454 9.59 -5.55 0.06
CA GLY A 454 8.36 -5.29 0.81
C GLY A 454 7.83 -6.55 1.51
N GLN A 455 7.45 -6.40 2.78
CA GLN A 455 6.91 -7.46 3.63
C GLN A 455 5.40 -7.22 3.84
N GLY A 456 4.91 -7.29 5.08
CA GLY A 456 3.53 -7.02 5.47
C GLY A 456 2.70 -8.26 5.78
N VAL A 457 1.72 -8.09 6.65
CA VAL A 457 0.75 -9.13 7.05
C VAL A 457 -0.64 -8.72 6.60
N LEU A 458 -1.20 -9.47 5.66
CA LEU A 458 -2.54 -9.28 5.10
C LEU A 458 -3.44 -10.41 5.60
N GLU A 459 -4.35 -10.12 6.53
CA GLU A 459 -5.29 -11.11 7.04
C GLU A 459 -6.77 -10.69 6.93
N GLY A 460 -7.62 -11.61 6.46
CA GLY A 460 -9.08 -11.42 6.41
C GLY A 460 -9.58 -10.37 5.41
N ASN A 461 -8.73 -9.84 4.52
CA ASN A 461 -9.12 -8.81 3.56
C ASN A 461 -9.95 -9.38 2.40
N ASP A 462 -10.75 -8.52 1.79
CA ASP A 462 -11.63 -8.82 0.67
C ASP A 462 -11.18 -8.03 -0.58
N ILE A 463 -10.58 -8.71 -1.55
CA ILE A 463 -9.79 -8.12 -2.65
C ILE A 463 -10.42 -8.53 -3.98
N TYR A 464 -11.23 -7.65 -4.59
CA TYR A 464 -12.08 -8.03 -5.73
C TYR A 464 -12.22 -6.99 -6.84
N GLU A 465 -12.56 -7.46 -8.05
CA GLU A 465 -12.89 -6.63 -9.23
C GLU A 465 -11.85 -5.56 -9.67
N ASN A 466 -10.62 -5.62 -9.16
CA ASN A 466 -9.51 -4.78 -9.62
C ASN A 466 -9.14 -5.11 -11.09
N GLU A 467 -8.68 -4.12 -11.85
CA GLU A 467 -8.49 -4.26 -13.30
C GLU A 467 -7.19 -4.99 -13.71
N SER A 468 -6.28 -5.22 -12.76
CA SER A 468 -5.11 -6.09 -12.94
C SER A 468 -5.28 -7.40 -12.14
N SER A 469 -4.24 -7.87 -11.44
CA SER A 469 -4.34 -9.05 -10.58
C SER A 469 -4.85 -8.66 -9.18
N GLY A 470 -5.41 -9.61 -8.43
CA GLY A 470 -5.81 -9.36 -7.04
C GLY A 470 -4.61 -8.97 -6.17
N VAL A 471 -3.57 -9.80 -6.20
CA VAL A 471 -2.29 -9.57 -5.50
C VAL A 471 -1.11 -9.86 -6.41
N VAL A 472 -0.08 -9.02 -6.35
CA VAL A 472 1.21 -9.22 -7.03
C VAL A 472 2.35 -9.21 -6.01
N ILE A 473 3.27 -10.18 -6.09
CA ILE A 473 4.49 -10.24 -5.29
C ILE A 473 5.70 -10.43 -6.21
N ARG A 474 6.69 -9.53 -6.17
CA ARG A 474 7.91 -9.64 -6.99
C ARG A 474 9.17 -9.14 -6.28
N SER A 475 10.33 -9.26 -6.95
CA SER A 475 11.59 -8.58 -6.56
C SER A 475 11.92 -8.74 -5.07
N LEU A 476 12.03 -9.99 -4.63
CA LEU A 476 12.27 -10.41 -3.23
C LEU A 476 11.19 -10.02 -2.20
N GLY A 477 10.11 -9.35 -2.62
CA GLY A 477 8.93 -9.11 -1.78
C GLY A 477 8.34 -10.42 -1.21
N ASN A 478 7.84 -10.36 0.02
CA ASN A 478 7.61 -11.53 0.86
C ASN A 478 6.46 -11.33 1.87
N ALA A 479 5.33 -10.79 1.42
CA ALA A 479 4.15 -10.62 2.27
C ALA A 479 3.55 -11.96 2.74
N THR A 480 2.92 -11.94 3.92
CA THR A 480 2.14 -13.06 4.47
C THR A 480 0.64 -12.78 4.27
N LEU A 481 -0.04 -13.67 3.53
CA LEU A 481 -1.46 -13.57 3.20
C LEU A 481 -2.22 -14.72 3.86
N ARG A 482 -3.07 -14.41 4.85
CA ARG A 482 -3.89 -15.40 5.56
C ARG A 482 -5.39 -15.12 5.42
N LYS A 483 -6.20 -16.14 5.14
CA LYS A 483 -7.69 -16.04 5.22
C LYS A 483 -8.33 -14.93 4.35
N ASN A 484 -7.63 -14.40 3.34
CA ASN A 484 -8.16 -13.35 2.48
C ASN A 484 -9.08 -13.95 1.41
N LYS A 485 -9.99 -13.14 0.88
CA LYS A 485 -10.80 -13.45 -0.30
C LYS A 485 -10.26 -12.67 -1.49
N ILE A 486 -9.98 -13.36 -2.59
CA ILE A 486 -9.29 -12.77 -3.75
C ILE A 486 -10.00 -13.21 -5.02
N HIS A 487 -10.95 -12.40 -5.51
CA HIS A 487 -11.93 -12.89 -6.48
C HIS A 487 -12.42 -11.88 -7.52
N ASN A 488 -12.98 -12.37 -8.62
CA ASN A 488 -13.52 -11.56 -9.73
C ASN A 488 -12.57 -10.51 -10.36
N GLY A 489 -11.27 -10.57 -10.07
CA GLY A 489 -10.26 -9.71 -10.69
C GLY A 489 -10.07 -9.99 -12.18
N LYS A 490 -9.69 -8.97 -12.96
CA LYS A 490 -9.58 -9.07 -14.43
C LYS A 490 -8.35 -9.86 -14.91
N LYS A 491 -7.36 -10.13 -14.05
CA LYS A 491 -6.21 -11.01 -14.34
C LYS A 491 -6.14 -12.20 -13.38
N ASN A 492 -4.97 -12.48 -12.78
CA ASN A 492 -4.77 -13.59 -11.85
C ASN A 492 -5.36 -13.25 -10.47
N GLY A 493 -5.64 -14.27 -9.65
CA GLY A 493 -5.89 -14.06 -8.22
C GLY A 493 -4.63 -13.55 -7.52
N ILE A 494 -3.59 -14.39 -7.48
CA ILE A 494 -2.25 -14.03 -6.96
C ILE A 494 -1.20 -14.29 -8.06
N TYR A 495 -0.23 -13.38 -8.20
CA TYR A 495 0.86 -13.50 -9.17
C TYR A 495 2.23 -13.26 -8.50
N VAL A 496 3.07 -14.30 -8.46
CA VAL A 496 4.39 -14.29 -7.83
C VAL A 496 5.48 -14.45 -8.88
N TYR A 497 6.33 -13.44 -9.09
CA TYR A 497 7.36 -13.47 -10.15
C TYR A 497 8.66 -12.73 -9.79
N MET A 498 9.69 -12.78 -10.65
CA MET A 498 11.00 -12.14 -10.43
C MET A 498 11.57 -12.40 -9.02
N ASN A 499 11.73 -13.67 -8.66
CA ASN A 499 12.17 -14.12 -7.32
C ASN A 499 11.31 -13.63 -6.13
N GLY A 500 10.04 -13.24 -6.38
CA GLY A 500 9.05 -13.00 -5.32
C GLY A 500 8.82 -14.25 -4.45
N LYS A 501 8.53 -14.03 -3.17
CA LYS A 501 8.34 -15.05 -2.14
C LYS A 501 6.92 -14.93 -1.55
N GLY A 502 6.78 -15.03 -0.23
CA GLY A 502 5.53 -14.88 0.50
C GLY A 502 4.93 -16.20 0.97
N VAL A 503 4.03 -16.09 1.96
CA VAL A 503 3.27 -17.20 2.54
C VAL A 503 1.81 -16.97 2.24
N LEU A 504 1.21 -17.85 1.44
CA LEU A 504 -0.19 -17.79 1.00
C LEU A 504 -0.94 -18.92 1.71
N GLU A 505 -1.62 -18.61 2.82
CA GLU A 505 -2.24 -19.61 3.69
C GLU A 505 -3.75 -19.44 3.86
N ALA A 506 -4.53 -20.51 3.66
CA ALA A 506 -5.97 -20.55 3.97
C ALA A 506 -6.83 -19.46 3.28
N ASN A 507 -6.39 -18.93 2.14
CA ASN A 507 -7.13 -17.91 1.37
C ASN A 507 -8.21 -18.56 0.47
N GLU A 508 -9.29 -17.85 0.19
CA GLU A 508 -10.28 -18.19 -0.84
C GLU A 508 -9.97 -17.42 -2.13
N ILE A 509 -9.65 -18.13 -3.22
CA ILE A 509 -9.27 -17.55 -4.51
C ILE A 509 -10.23 -18.06 -5.59
N TYR A 510 -11.09 -17.20 -6.15
CA TYR A 510 -12.16 -17.66 -7.05
C TYR A 510 -12.60 -16.69 -8.15
N GLU A 511 -13.23 -17.22 -9.22
CA GLU A 511 -13.86 -16.47 -10.33
C GLU A 511 -13.00 -15.44 -11.11
N ASN A 512 -11.71 -15.35 -10.80
CA ASN A 512 -10.72 -14.52 -11.50
C ASN A 512 -10.62 -14.91 -12.98
N LYS A 513 -10.31 -13.95 -13.86
CA LYS A 513 -10.39 -14.17 -15.33
C LYS A 513 -9.15 -14.86 -15.92
N MET A 514 -8.03 -14.91 -15.20
CA MET A 514 -6.87 -15.75 -15.53
C MET A 514 -6.71 -16.88 -14.49
N ASP A 515 -5.49 -17.31 -14.22
CA ASP A 515 -5.21 -18.40 -13.28
C ASP A 515 -5.42 -17.96 -11.82
N GLY A 516 -5.72 -18.90 -10.91
CA GLY A 516 -5.91 -18.62 -9.49
C GLY A 516 -4.62 -18.13 -8.83
N VAL A 517 -3.55 -18.92 -8.92
CA VAL A 517 -2.20 -18.54 -8.50
C VAL A 517 -1.20 -18.81 -9.63
N THR A 518 -0.50 -17.77 -10.10
CA THR A 518 0.59 -17.89 -11.08
C THR A 518 1.93 -17.66 -10.41
N ILE A 519 2.89 -18.55 -10.64
CA ILE A 519 4.26 -18.48 -10.10
C ILE A 519 5.25 -18.60 -11.25
N LYS A 520 6.09 -17.57 -11.48
CA LYS A 520 7.06 -17.61 -12.59
C LYS A 520 8.39 -16.91 -12.34
N SER A 521 9.33 -17.04 -13.29
CA SER A 521 10.59 -16.30 -13.33
C SER A 521 11.35 -16.32 -11.98
N GLY A 522 11.55 -17.53 -11.44
CA GLY A 522 12.23 -17.75 -10.15
C GLY A 522 11.39 -17.49 -8.89
N GLY A 523 10.12 -17.09 -9.01
CA GLY A 523 9.19 -16.97 -7.89
C GLY A 523 9.08 -18.27 -7.08
N ASN A 524 9.04 -18.15 -5.74
CA ASN A 524 9.13 -19.28 -4.81
C ASN A 524 8.34 -19.03 -3.51
N PRO A 525 6.98 -18.99 -3.56
CA PRO A 525 6.14 -18.84 -2.39
C PRO A 525 5.87 -20.18 -1.68
N SER A 526 5.35 -20.12 -0.45
CA SER A 526 4.62 -21.24 0.16
C SER A 526 3.12 -21.03 -0.04
N VAL A 527 2.41 -22.07 -0.50
CA VAL A 527 0.99 -22.03 -0.87
C VAL A 527 0.28 -23.16 -0.13
N MET A 528 -0.32 -22.84 1.01
CA MET A 528 -0.76 -23.81 2.02
C MET A 528 -2.26 -23.72 2.32
N SER A 529 -2.98 -24.84 2.24
CA SER A 529 -4.38 -24.96 2.70
C SER A 529 -5.39 -23.98 2.06
N ASN A 530 -5.10 -23.41 0.89
CA ASN A 530 -5.99 -22.47 0.19
C ASN A 530 -7.11 -23.20 -0.56
N ILE A 531 -8.21 -22.50 -0.82
CA ILE A 531 -9.32 -22.96 -1.66
C ILE A 531 -9.26 -22.18 -2.98
N ILE A 532 -9.02 -22.86 -4.10
CA ILE A 532 -8.78 -22.25 -5.41
C ILE A 532 -9.77 -22.80 -6.44
N ARG A 533 -10.82 -22.04 -6.74
CA ARG A 533 -12.00 -22.58 -7.45
C ARG A 533 -12.66 -21.67 -8.47
N ASP A 534 -13.40 -22.25 -9.40
CA ASP A 534 -14.33 -21.57 -10.34
C ASP A 534 -13.67 -20.51 -11.28
N GLY A 535 -12.34 -20.43 -11.28
CA GLY A 535 -11.54 -19.51 -12.09
C GLY A 535 -11.62 -19.81 -13.59
N LYS A 536 -11.31 -18.82 -14.43
CA LYS A 536 -11.38 -18.97 -15.90
C LYS A 536 -10.06 -19.43 -16.53
N GLY A 537 -8.95 -19.31 -15.81
CA GLY A 537 -7.70 -19.99 -16.11
C GLY A 537 -7.56 -21.34 -15.40
N LYS A 538 -6.31 -21.66 -15.05
CA LYS A 538 -5.87 -22.82 -14.27
C LYS A 538 -6.02 -22.53 -12.77
N GLY A 539 -6.07 -23.56 -11.93
CA GLY A 539 -6.02 -23.39 -10.48
C GLY A 539 -4.69 -22.78 -10.04
N ILE A 540 -3.59 -23.51 -10.27
CA ILE A 540 -2.22 -23.04 -10.06
C ILE A 540 -1.41 -23.23 -11.36
N PHE A 541 -0.61 -22.23 -11.74
CA PHE A 541 0.32 -22.30 -12.87
C PHE A 541 1.74 -21.93 -12.45
N VAL A 542 2.65 -22.90 -12.48
CA VAL A 542 4.08 -22.73 -12.20
C VAL A 542 4.86 -22.81 -13.52
N HIS A 543 5.55 -21.75 -13.93
CA HIS A 543 6.33 -21.77 -15.19
C HIS A 543 7.63 -20.94 -15.14
N GLU A 544 8.45 -21.00 -16.20
CA GLU A 544 9.69 -20.20 -16.34
C GLU A 544 10.62 -20.28 -15.11
N LYS A 545 11.01 -21.49 -14.70
CA LYS A 545 11.81 -21.73 -13.48
C LYS A 545 11.14 -21.29 -12.16
N GLY A 546 9.81 -21.13 -12.16
CA GLY A 546 9.02 -21.00 -10.93
C GLY A 546 9.15 -22.24 -10.04
N ARG A 547 9.07 -22.02 -8.74
CA ARG A 547 9.21 -23.03 -7.67
C ARG A 547 8.13 -22.80 -6.61
N GLY A 548 8.23 -23.48 -5.47
CA GLY A 548 7.39 -23.26 -4.31
C GLY A 548 6.94 -24.57 -3.68
N ILE A 549 6.27 -24.44 -2.53
CA ILE A 549 5.62 -25.56 -1.85
C ILE A 549 4.12 -25.37 -1.98
N LEU A 550 3.45 -26.26 -2.69
CA LEU A 550 1.99 -26.30 -2.85
C LEU A 550 1.48 -27.44 -1.96
N GLU A 551 0.95 -27.12 -0.78
CA GLU A 551 0.58 -28.12 0.24
C GLU A 551 -0.87 -28.00 0.74
N GLY A 552 -1.62 -29.10 0.71
CA GLY A 552 -2.93 -29.19 1.36
C GLY A 552 -4.06 -28.32 0.74
N ASN A 553 -3.86 -27.78 -0.46
CA ASN A 553 -4.85 -26.91 -1.11
C ASN A 553 -6.00 -27.73 -1.73
N ASP A 554 -7.21 -27.16 -1.77
CA ASP A 554 -8.37 -27.71 -2.50
C ASP A 554 -8.60 -26.91 -3.80
N ILE A 555 -8.42 -27.56 -4.94
CA ILE A 555 -8.32 -26.93 -6.26
C ILE A 555 -9.40 -27.50 -7.18
N ALA A 556 -10.52 -26.77 -7.32
CA ALA A 556 -11.76 -27.34 -7.80
C ALA A 556 -12.48 -26.54 -8.90
N GLY A 557 -13.06 -27.22 -9.90
CA GLY A 557 -13.99 -26.61 -10.85
C GLY A 557 -13.43 -25.50 -11.76
N ASN A 558 -12.10 -25.34 -11.84
CA ASN A 558 -11.49 -24.31 -12.69
C ASN A 558 -11.66 -24.66 -14.18
N ALA A 559 -11.82 -23.66 -15.04
CA ALA A 559 -12.13 -23.82 -16.47
C ALA A 559 -10.94 -24.32 -17.32
N SER A 560 -9.81 -24.68 -16.68
CA SER A 560 -8.63 -25.24 -17.31
C SER A 560 -8.02 -26.33 -16.41
N VAL A 561 -6.70 -26.55 -16.48
CA VAL A 561 -5.96 -27.51 -15.64
C VAL A 561 -6.03 -27.13 -14.15
N GLY A 562 -6.09 -28.13 -13.25
CA GLY A 562 -5.98 -27.92 -11.80
C GLY A 562 -4.62 -27.32 -11.40
N ILE A 563 -3.54 -28.10 -11.53
CA ILE A 563 -2.15 -27.61 -11.38
C ILE A 563 -1.38 -27.83 -12.69
N SER A 564 -0.80 -26.78 -13.25
CA SER A 564 0.07 -26.86 -14.43
C SER A 564 1.49 -26.45 -14.08
N VAL A 565 2.48 -27.24 -14.50
CA VAL A 565 3.91 -27.03 -14.23
C VAL A 565 4.67 -27.10 -15.56
N ALA A 566 5.37 -26.02 -15.94
CA ALA A 566 5.92 -25.89 -17.30
C ALA A 566 7.28 -25.19 -17.38
N THR A 567 7.99 -25.37 -18.51
CA THR A 567 9.14 -24.52 -18.91
C THR A 567 10.21 -24.40 -17.82
N GLY A 568 10.73 -25.55 -17.36
CA GLY A 568 11.80 -25.65 -16.36
C GLY A 568 11.38 -25.25 -14.95
N ALA A 569 10.07 -25.16 -14.65
CA ALA A 569 9.58 -25.07 -13.29
C ALA A 569 9.86 -26.36 -12.49
N ASP A 570 9.96 -26.20 -11.16
CA ASP A 570 10.38 -27.25 -10.23
C ASP A 570 9.74 -27.06 -8.83
N PRO A 571 8.42 -27.30 -8.68
CA PRO A 571 7.70 -27.16 -7.41
C PRO A 571 7.67 -28.47 -6.60
N VAL A 572 7.40 -28.34 -5.29
CA VAL A 572 6.95 -29.45 -4.44
C VAL A 572 5.44 -29.35 -4.28
N VAL A 573 4.71 -30.40 -4.66
CA VAL A 573 3.24 -30.44 -4.73
C VAL A 573 2.76 -31.62 -3.90
N ARG A 574 2.24 -31.38 -2.68
CA ARG A 574 1.88 -32.47 -1.77
C ARG A 574 0.54 -32.33 -1.04
N ARG A 575 -0.16 -33.45 -0.85
CA ARG A 575 -1.47 -33.55 -0.15
C ARG A 575 -2.56 -32.61 -0.68
N ASN A 576 -2.46 -32.15 -1.92
CA ASN A 576 -3.50 -31.31 -2.52
C ASN A 576 -4.67 -32.17 -2.99
N LYS A 577 -5.88 -31.63 -2.91
CA LYS A 577 -7.09 -32.20 -3.49
C LYS A 577 -7.41 -31.45 -4.78
N ILE A 578 -7.50 -32.16 -5.90
CA ILE A 578 -7.63 -31.57 -7.23
C ILE A 578 -8.84 -32.18 -7.92
N THR A 579 -9.97 -31.46 -7.91
CA THR A 579 -11.30 -32.03 -8.16
C THR A 579 -12.05 -31.35 -9.30
N GLY A 580 -12.55 -32.12 -10.28
CA GLY A 580 -13.57 -31.62 -11.21
C GLY A 580 -13.15 -30.45 -12.12
N ASN A 581 -11.85 -30.23 -12.33
CA ASN A 581 -11.36 -29.19 -13.23
C ASN A 581 -11.60 -29.59 -14.70
N ILE A 582 -11.79 -28.62 -15.60
CA ILE A 582 -12.17 -28.86 -17.01
C ILE A 582 -10.97 -29.36 -17.84
N GLY A 583 -9.74 -29.09 -17.41
CA GLY A 583 -8.52 -29.65 -17.99
C GLY A 583 -8.07 -30.94 -17.30
N HIS A 584 -6.77 -31.20 -17.39
CA HIS A 584 -6.09 -32.22 -16.57
C HIS A 584 -6.17 -31.86 -15.07
N GLY A 585 -6.04 -32.87 -14.21
CA GLY A 585 -5.82 -32.61 -12.77
C GLY A 585 -4.45 -31.96 -12.58
N ILE A 586 -3.39 -32.66 -13.00
CA ILE A 586 -2.01 -32.17 -13.04
C ILE A 586 -1.45 -32.27 -14.47
N PHE A 587 -0.77 -31.23 -14.94
CA PHE A 587 -0.12 -31.17 -16.25
C PHE A 587 1.35 -30.75 -16.11
N VAL A 588 2.28 -31.53 -16.68
CA VAL A 588 3.72 -31.29 -16.61
C VAL A 588 4.31 -31.21 -18.02
N ASP A 589 4.88 -30.07 -18.39
CA ASP A 589 5.28 -29.75 -19.78
C ASP A 589 6.70 -29.16 -19.84
N LYS A 590 7.69 -30.00 -20.19
CA LYS A 590 9.12 -29.62 -20.16
C LYS A 590 9.54 -29.06 -18.78
N ALA A 591 9.18 -29.76 -17.71
CA ALA A 591 9.40 -29.36 -16.32
C ALA A 591 9.61 -30.58 -15.39
N THR A 592 10.02 -30.31 -14.16
CA THR A 592 10.25 -31.29 -13.08
C THR A 592 9.31 -30.99 -11.91
N GLY A 593 9.62 -31.53 -10.72
CA GLY A 593 8.87 -31.32 -9.49
C GLY A 593 8.50 -32.63 -8.80
N LEU A 594 8.30 -32.55 -7.48
CA LEU A 594 7.82 -33.66 -6.64
C LEU A 594 6.32 -33.55 -6.47
N PHE A 595 5.59 -34.63 -6.77
CA PHE A 595 4.14 -34.75 -6.65
C PHE A 595 3.83 -35.91 -5.71
N GLU A 596 3.52 -35.63 -4.45
CA GLU A 596 3.40 -36.63 -3.38
C GLU A 596 2.07 -36.58 -2.62
N GLU A 597 1.46 -37.73 -2.32
CA GLU A 597 0.24 -37.82 -1.48
C GLU A 597 -0.98 -37.01 -1.99
N ASN A 598 -1.03 -36.59 -3.26
CA ASN A 598 -2.16 -35.79 -3.80
C ASN A 598 -3.35 -36.67 -4.19
N LEU A 599 -4.57 -36.13 -4.03
CA LEU A 599 -5.83 -36.73 -4.48
C LEU A 599 -6.30 -36.04 -5.77
N ILE A 600 -6.24 -36.75 -6.89
CA ILE A 600 -6.48 -36.22 -8.24
C ILE A 600 -7.73 -36.89 -8.83
N ILE A 601 -8.87 -36.20 -8.77
CA ILE A 601 -10.18 -36.86 -8.83
C ILE A 601 -11.20 -36.12 -9.72
N GLU A 602 -12.01 -36.87 -10.49
CA GLU A 602 -13.14 -36.34 -11.29
C GLU A 602 -12.80 -35.24 -12.33
N ASN A 603 -11.52 -35.01 -12.66
CA ASN A 603 -11.14 -34.00 -13.66
C ASN A 603 -11.53 -34.46 -15.08
N SER A 604 -11.87 -33.51 -15.95
CA SER A 604 -12.39 -33.79 -17.29
C SER A 604 -11.31 -34.22 -18.30
N GLY A 605 -10.04 -33.93 -18.01
CA GLY A 605 -8.88 -34.44 -18.72
C GLY A 605 -8.32 -35.74 -18.12
N ASP A 606 -7.12 -36.10 -18.55
CA ASP A 606 -6.32 -37.15 -17.87
C ASP A 606 -5.91 -36.65 -16.46
N GLY A 607 -5.84 -37.54 -15.47
CA GLY A 607 -5.55 -37.20 -14.07
C GLY A 607 -4.20 -36.50 -13.91
N LEU A 608 -3.12 -37.17 -14.30
CA LEU A 608 -1.79 -36.56 -14.45
C LEU A 608 -1.25 -36.81 -15.87
N HIS A 609 -0.81 -35.76 -16.55
CA HIS A 609 -0.26 -35.83 -17.90
C HIS A 609 1.12 -35.15 -17.98
N ALA A 610 2.16 -35.92 -18.27
CA ALA A 610 3.54 -35.47 -18.46
C ALA A 610 3.96 -35.54 -19.94
N ARG A 611 4.55 -34.46 -20.47
CA ARG A 611 4.96 -34.39 -21.88
C ARG A 611 6.23 -33.56 -22.15
N ASN A 612 6.72 -33.66 -23.38
CA ASN A 612 7.79 -32.82 -23.96
C ASN A 612 9.05 -32.79 -23.09
N SER A 613 9.64 -33.95 -22.81
CA SER A 613 10.78 -34.09 -21.88
C SER A 613 10.51 -33.62 -20.44
N GLY A 614 9.24 -33.63 -20.01
CA GLY A 614 8.87 -33.47 -18.60
C GLY A 614 9.29 -34.70 -17.79
N ALA A 615 9.89 -34.48 -16.62
CA ALA A 615 10.39 -35.50 -15.72
C ALA A 615 9.96 -35.26 -14.27
N PRO A 616 8.65 -35.39 -13.95
CA PRO A 616 8.16 -35.31 -12.58
C PRO A 616 8.53 -36.55 -11.77
N GLU A 617 8.67 -36.40 -10.46
CA GLU A 617 8.63 -37.50 -9.49
C GLU A 617 7.22 -37.57 -8.90
N VAL A 618 6.52 -38.69 -9.10
CA VAL A 618 5.09 -38.86 -8.77
C VAL A 618 4.92 -40.07 -7.87
N LYS A 619 4.71 -39.82 -6.58
CA LYS A 619 4.79 -40.83 -5.51
C LYS A 619 3.55 -40.86 -4.61
N SER A 620 3.01 -42.04 -4.32
CA SER A 620 1.93 -42.23 -3.35
C SER A 620 0.65 -41.40 -3.60
N ASN A 621 0.36 -40.98 -4.83
CA ASN A 621 -0.85 -40.22 -5.17
C ASN A 621 -2.05 -41.16 -5.40
N GLU A 622 -3.26 -40.64 -5.21
CA GLU A 622 -4.52 -41.31 -5.52
C GLU A 622 -5.15 -40.65 -6.76
N ILE A 623 -5.16 -41.35 -7.90
CA ILE A 623 -5.56 -40.81 -9.21
C ILE A 623 -6.81 -41.53 -9.70
N VAL A 624 -7.98 -40.91 -9.50
CA VAL A 624 -9.26 -41.63 -9.40
C VAL A 624 -10.38 -41.00 -10.22
N ARG A 625 -11.11 -41.82 -10.99
CA ARG A 625 -12.36 -41.42 -11.68
C ARG A 625 -12.27 -40.15 -12.53
N ASN A 626 -11.09 -39.86 -13.11
CA ASN A 626 -10.94 -38.80 -14.11
C ASN A 626 -11.48 -39.29 -15.47
N GLU A 627 -12.02 -38.38 -16.28
CA GLU A 627 -12.63 -38.69 -17.61
C GLU A 627 -11.59 -39.04 -18.68
N GLY A 628 -10.31 -38.74 -18.41
CA GLY A 628 -9.19 -39.15 -19.22
C GLY A 628 -8.56 -40.49 -18.80
N HIS A 629 -7.26 -40.59 -19.08
CA HIS A 629 -6.38 -41.59 -18.48
C HIS A 629 -6.14 -41.25 -17.01
N GLY A 630 -5.72 -42.22 -16.20
CA GLY A 630 -5.20 -41.91 -14.86
C GLY A 630 -3.88 -41.14 -14.99
N LEU A 631 -2.88 -41.81 -15.56
CA LEU A 631 -1.56 -41.28 -15.89
C LEU A 631 -1.32 -41.35 -17.40
N HIS A 632 -0.81 -40.26 -17.99
CA HIS A 632 -0.42 -40.18 -19.39
C HIS A 632 1.01 -39.63 -19.51
N VAL A 633 1.92 -40.42 -20.07
CA VAL A 633 3.30 -40.01 -20.36
C VAL A 633 3.52 -40.04 -21.87
N CYS A 634 3.92 -38.93 -22.47
CA CYS A 634 4.20 -38.89 -23.91
C CYS A 634 5.35 -37.96 -24.30
N ARG A 635 5.81 -38.06 -25.56
CA ARG A 635 6.77 -37.11 -26.18
C ARG A 635 8.03 -36.93 -25.33
N GLU A 636 8.83 -37.99 -25.25
CA GLU A 636 10.17 -37.97 -24.61
C GLU A 636 10.15 -37.63 -23.11
N ALA A 637 8.98 -37.68 -22.45
CA ALA A 637 8.86 -37.52 -20.99
C ALA A 637 9.35 -38.79 -20.24
N THR A 638 10.12 -38.59 -19.17
CA THR A 638 10.93 -39.62 -18.50
C THR A 638 10.75 -39.68 -16.98
N GLY A 639 9.61 -39.19 -16.48
CA GLY A 639 9.32 -39.11 -15.04
C GLY A 639 9.29 -40.46 -14.31
N SER A 640 9.32 -40.40 -12.98
CA SER A 640 9.19 -41.56 -12.10
C SER A 640 7.81 -41.61 -11.46
N PHE A 641 7.16 -42.76 -11.51
CA PHE A 641 5.78 -42.96 -11.05
C PHE A 641 5.73 -44.20 -10.15
N ILE A 642 5.76 -43.98 -8.83
CA ILE A 642 5.99 -45.01 -7.81
C ILE A 642 4.83 -45.07 -6.79
N ALA A 643 4.37 -46.27 -6.45
CA ALA A 643 3.42 -46.53 -5.36
C ALA A 643 2.08 -45.75 -5.42
N ASN A 644 1.67 -45.27 -6.60
CA ASN A 644 0.40 -44.55 -6.78
C ASN A 644 -0.78 -45.53 -6.90
N GLN A 645 -1.95 -45.11 -6.44
CA GLN A 645 -3.22 -45.83 -6.63
C GLN A 645 -3.97 -45.21 -7.81
N ILE A 646 -4.27 -46.00 -8.85
CA ILE A 646 -4.80 -45.47 -10.12
C ILE A 646 -6.01 -46.29 -10.59
N HIS A 647 -7.23 -45.81 -10.30
CA HIS A 647 -8.44 -46.60 -10.51
C HIS A 647 -9.71 -45.82 -10.87
N GLY A 648 -10.64 -46.48 -11.56
CA GLY A 648 -11.92 -45.91 -11.95
C GLY A 648 -11.86 -44.82 -13.03
N ASN A 649 -10.66 -44.46 -13.53
CA ASN A 649 -10.50 -43.48 -14.61
C ASN A 649 -11.09 -44.05 -15.91
N ARG A 650 -11.66 -43.19 -16.76
CA ARG A 650 -12.52 -43.63 -17.87
C ARG A 650 -11.76 -44.24 -19.06
N LYS A 651 -10.49 -43.90 -19.26
CA LYS A 651 -9.60 -44.52 -20.27
C LYS A 651 -8.61 -45.48 -19.59
N ASP A 652 -7.45 -45.72 -20.22
CA ASP A 652 -6.36 -46.53 -19.63
C ASP A 652 -5.89 -45.95 -18.28
N GLY A 653 -5.56 -46.81 -17.32
CA GLY A 653 -5.01 -46.41 -16.02
C GLY A 653 -3.69 -45.68 -16.16
N VAL A 654 -2.70 -46.31 -16.81
CA VAL A 654 -1.44 -45.70 -17.24
C VAL A 654 -1.30 -45.87 -18.75
N THR A 655 -0.99 -44.79 -19.47
CA THR A 655 -0.59 -44.85 -20.88
C THR A 655 0.76 -44.17 -21.14
N ILE A 656 1.62 -44.85 -21.89
CA ILE A 656 2.96 -44.41 -22.29
C ILE A 656 3.00 -44.45 -23.81
N ARG A 657 3.26 -43.33 -24.48
CA ARG A 657 3.24 -43.23 -25.95
C ARG A 657 4.28 -42.30 -26.53
N SER A 658 4.58 -42.45 -27.82
CA SER A 658 5.35 -41.45 -28.59
C SER A 658 6.71 -41.13 -27.97
N GLY A 659 7.49 -42.16 -27.63
CA GLY A 659 8.83 -42.04 -27.08
C GLY A 659 8.91 -41.56 -25.63
N GLY A 660 7.80 -41.53 -24.88
CA GLY A 660 7.88 -41.43 -23.41
C GLY A 660 8.54 -42.68 -22.82
N ASP A 661 9.47 -42.50 -21.89
CA ASP A 661 10.27 -43.57 -21.26
C ASP A 661 10.33 -43.37 -19.73
N PRO A 662 9.20 -43.57 -19.02
CA PRO A 662 9.11 -43.34 -17.58
C PRO A 662 9.49 -44.57 -16.75
N THR A 663 9.97 -44.32 -15.53
CA THR A 663 10.05 -45.38 -14.51
C THR A 663 8.67 -45.59 -13.89
N VAL A 664 8.13 -46.82 -13.96
CA VAL A 664 6.82 -47.18 -13.42
C VAL A 664 6.97 -48.40 -12.51
N GLY A 665 6.74 -48.24 -11.21
CA GLY A 665 6.92 -49.30 -10.22
C GLY A 665 5.93 -49.22 -9.05
N GLU A 666 5.62 -50.34 -8.42
CA GLU A 666 4.80 -50.43 -7.19
C GLU A 666 3.36 -49.84 -7.25
N ASN A 667 2.91 -49.34 -8.41
CA ASN A 667 1.58 -48.75 -8.56
C ASN A 667 0.46 -49.80 -8.53
N VAL A 668 -0.65 -49.48 -7.87
CA VAL A 668 -1.85 -50.32 -7.79
C VAL A 668 -2.89 -49.82 -8.79
N ILE A 669 -3.03 -50.53 -9.91
CA ILE A 669 -3.82 -50.09 -11.07
C ILE A 669 -4.96 -51.07 -11.34
N TYR A 670 -6.22 -50.64 -11.19
CA TYR A 670 -7.40 -51.51 -11.32
C TYR A 670 -8.67 -50.74 -11.70
N GLY A 671 -9.68 -51.42 -12.24
CA GLY A 671 -11.03 -50.85 -12.44
C GLY A 671 -11.12 -49.61 -13.33
N ASN A 672 -10.11 -49.31 -14.15
CA ASN A 672 -10.16 -48.25 -15.16
C ASN A 672 -10.94 -48.75 -16.39
N GLY A 673 -11.49 -47.84 -17.20
CA GLY A 673 -12.32 -48.16 -18.37
C GLY A 673 -11.55 -48.64 -19.61
N GLY A 674 -10.24 -48.36 -19.67
CA GLY A 674 -9.31 -48.90 -20.65
C GLY A 674 -8.40 -49.99 -20.08
N GLN A 675 -7.19 -50.12 -20.63
CA GLN A 675 -6.17 -51.04 -20.11
C GLN A 675 -5.63 -50.58 -18.74
N GLY A 676 -5.09 -51.51 -17.95
CA GLY A 676 -4.35 -51.15 -16.73
C GLY A 676 -3.10 -50.33 -17.07
N LEU A 677 -2.19 -50.93 -17.84
CA LEU A 677 -1.01 -50.28 -18.41
C LEU A 677 -1.06 -50.45 -19.94
N ASN A 678 -0.84 -49.37 -20.68
CA ASN A 678 -0.85 -49.33 -22.13
C ASN A 678 0.45 -48.66 -22.66
N VAL A 679 1.23 -49.36 -23.48
CA VAL A 679 2.49 -48.85 -24.04
C VAL A 679 2.41 -48.92 -25.56
N CYS A 680 2.64 -47.80 -26.27
CA CYS A 680 2.45 -47.68 -27.73
C CYS A 680 3.55 -46.89 -28.45
#